data_AF-Q05RB5-F1
#
_entry.id   AF-Q05RB5-F1
#
_cell.length_a   1.000
_cell.length_b   1.000
_cell.length_c   1.000
_cell.angle_alpha   90.00
_cell.angle_beta   90.00
_cell.angle_gamma   90.00
#
_symmetry.space_group_name_H-M   'P 1'
#
loop_
_entity.id
_entity.type
_entity.pdbx_description
1 polymer ?
#
loop_
_entity_poly.entity_id
_entity_poly.type
_entity_poly.pdbx_seq_one_letter_code
_entity_poly.pdbx_strand_id
1 'polypeptide(L)'
;MTNSISFSASKRNTGSRWGRWGWRRWGWSSSTTATAVNGQNLALEGDILNVSASAVDFSRRGGRQTATGLRNSTIAFKGDRANISAFALGANPYAVGLDYSRLYMLGCGDKVVTINAHSRLTGRYDPSWAMRNSSLYTGNGNDIISITTSAKTVGRGNGNVATTGLERSVISTGYGNDDVCLDNQSTTRGWWSTSKATGMKNSLIDLGAGSNVITAQVKADQASIGRHSDAAVLNRSTIFSGNGKDYVGLSATADNYADYSSSGSYKRSYERSYAYDRSYSYSRNWGSGSYDYTGNYSYQRSTKSQYSRTWERQDGYGRSASATTLDNQSSILTGGGNDQVFLNAFAKGGNNPGRSYWWWNNFKTKATVVDNSRVDIGMGNDKLGLNAVSNGTAIGGWGARITLGQDYACGYRPQDNDELKIRATASDLKFSSYKYSSAYENSTVSSWDNTYSSTHEYSSGNRSTISNYLSRSGASSANSSTSASARESYNTSTGNTVEAAGLANSVVLAGLGDDDIDIDVKAERTVSSLSGLQRFGTKNTATGVKGSLVDAGVGNDRLSINTEAVSEYERTYKSTNDHDSSSDYSSSYSYSSDYERSYDRGNGGSSSSYSSSYDGSSSYNSNNENSSNNEYINSSKGTVVGEACAVDSSTILMGSGDDDINLNSNKLGAKNSTIDMGSGNDSLSINTEAVSEYERTYKSSNGYDRSSDYSSSYSYSSDYERSYDRGNGGSSSSYSSSYDGSSSYNSNNENSSNNEYINSSKGTVVGEACAVDSSTILMGSGDDDINLNSNKLGAKNSTIDMGSGNDSLSINTEAVSEYERTYKSSNGYDRSSDYSSSYSYSSDYERSYDRGNGGRSFSYSSSYDGSSSYNSNNENSSNREYINSSKGTVAGEACAVDSSTILMGSGDDDINLNSNKLGAKNSTIDMGSGNDSLSINTEAVSEYERTYKSSNGYDRSSDYSRSHSYSSDYERSYDGDTCGQSSSYSSSYNYNHDYSHSREYSYSHEYAYSHKDTLTGDACAVNCSTISMGSGNDTVDLTSNDLITRNSTIDMGAGNDMLTMGGTSLEAFQNSTFKGGDGFDRVSLTGFTADDLDALKTQFSFDAATQTATLGSSTFSGFEEVQLGDDLFNIATDFAGSSKDDLCTCRTQPALV
;
A
#
# COMPACT_ATOMS: atom_id res chain seq x y z
N MET A 1 64.04 36.19 4.71
CA MET A 1 63.06 36.17 3.60
C MET A 1 61.71 35.88 4.22
N THR A 2 60.65 36.56 3.80
CA THR A 2 59.34 36.44 4.46
C THR A 2 58.71 35.09 4.15
N ASN A 3 58.49 34.27 5.18
CA ASN A 3 57.83 32.96 5.05
C ASN A 3 56.36 33.07 4.58
N SER A 4 55.78 34.28 4.53
CA SER A 4 54.38 34.52 4.13
C SER A 4 54.20 35.90 3.48
N ILE A 5 53.47 35.94 2.37
CA ILE A 5 53.02 37.15 1.66
C ILE A 5 51.52 37.29 1.86
N SER A 6 51.04 38.46 2.29
CA SER A 6 49.62 38.66 2.61
C SER A 6 49.03 39.90 1.95
N PHE A 7 47.90 39.74 1.25
CA PHE A 7 47.05 40.81 0.73
C PHE A 7 45.70 40.78 1.44
N SER A 8 45.23 41.91 1.95
CA SER A 8 43.92 41.98 2.59
C SER A 8 43.17 43.26 2.24
N ALA A 9 41.86 43.13 2.04
CA ALA A 9 40.94 44.26 1.89
C ALA A 9 39.70 44.03 2.75
N SER A 10 39.35 44.98 3.61
CA SER A 10 38.16 44.88 4.46
C SER A 10 37.40 46.19 4.47
N LYS A 11 36.09 46.12 4.26
CA LYS A 11 35.20 47.28 4.35
C LYS A 11 33.95 46.88 5.14
N ARG A 12 33.73 47.55 6.27
CA ARG A 12 32.59 47.31 7.15
C ARG A 12 31.78 48.59 7.29
N ASN A 13 30.51 48.58 6.86
CA ASN A 13 29.60 49.68 7.17
C ASN A 13 28.94 49.41 8.53
N THR A 14 29.55 49.94 9.59
CA THR A 14 28.91 50.01 10.90
C THR A 14 27.94 51.18 10.87
N GLY A 15 26.71 50.96 10.39
CA GLY A 15 25.67 51.99 10.39
C GLY A 15 25.68 52.72 11.74
N SER A 16 26.03 54.00 11.71
CA SER A 16 26.28 54.81 12.90
C SER A 16 25.08 54.70 13.84
N ARG A 17 25.28 54.05 14.99
CA ARG A 17 24.32 54.03 16.09
C ARG A 17 24.02 55.47 16.48
N TRP A 18 22.79 55.90 16.23
CA TRP A 18 22.02 56.84 17.03
C TRP A 18 22.76 58.10 17.52
N GLY A 19 22.83 59.10 16.64
CA GLY A 19 22.56 60.47 17.09
C GLY A 19 21.07 60.56 17.46
N ARG A 20 20.77 60.41 18.75
CA ARG A 20 19.51 60.88 19.37
C ARG A 20 19.28 62.30 18.83
N TRP A 21 18.07 62.64 18.42
CA TRP A 21 17.65 63.92 17.79
C TRP A 21 17.65 63.96 16.25
N GLY A 22 16.61 63.35 15.66
CA GLY A 22 15.57 64.21 15.10
C GLY A 22 15.65 64.66 13.64
N TRP A 23 16.34 64.00 12.72
CA TRP A 23 16.06 64.18 11.28
C TRP A 23 16.20 62.87 10.52
N ARG A 24 15.10 62.39 9.92
CA ARG A 24 15.09 61.24 9.01
C ARG A 24 15.84 61.60 7.72
N ARG A 25 17.17 61.57 7.74
CA ARG A 25 17.97 61.56 6.52
C ARG A 25 17.69 60.24 5.81
N TRP A 26 17.11 60.31 4.62
CA TRP A 26 17.01 59.21 3.67
C TRP A 26 18.43 58.77 3.30
N GLY A 27 19.01 57.86 4.08
CA GLY A 27 20.33 57.30 3.84
C GLY A 27 20.30 56.53 2.52
N TRP A 28 21.08 57.01 1.56
CA TRP A 28 21.26 56.40 0.24
C TRP A 28 21.91 55.02 0.42
N SER A 29 21.51 54.07 -0.41
CA SER A 29 22.05 52.71 -0.46
C SER A 29 23.58 52.72 -0.53
N SER A 30 24.28 52.34 0.54
CA SER A 30 25.74 52.25 0.52
C SER A 30 26.19 50.92 -0.05
N SER A 31 26.78 50.91 -1.24
CA SER A 31 27.51 49.75 -1.75
C SER A 31 28.88 49.62 -1.06
N THR A 32 29.21 48.41 -0.64
CA THR A 32 30.47 48.08 0.04
C THR A 32 31.28 47.18 -0.88
N THR A 33 32.45 47.61 -1.34
CA THR A 33 33.34 46.79 -2.18
C THR A 33 34.70 46.64 -1.50
N ALA A 34 35.21 45.42 -1.45
CA ALA A 34 36.55 45.07 -1.00
C ALA A 34 37.19 44.15 -2.04
N THR A 35 38.35 44.54 -2.57
CA THR A 35 39.13 43.72 -3.51
C THR A 35 40.58 43.69 -3.04
N ALA A 36 41.11 42.50 -2.75
CA ALA A 36 42.44 42.39 -2.15
C ALA A 36 43.56 42.63 -3.17
N VAL A 37 43.41 42.10 -4.39
CA VAL A 37 44.32 42.35 -5.52
C VAL A 37 43.50 42.64 -6.77
N ASN A 38 43.80 43.74 -7.47
CA ASN A 38 43.04 44.17 -8.65
C ASN A 38 43.97 44.67 -9.76
N GLY A 39 43.88 44.08 -10.95
CA GLY A 39 44.61 44.54 -12.13
C GLY A 39 46.14 44.38 -12.02
N GLN A 40 46.62 43.41 -11.26
CA GLN A 40 48.06 43.25 -11.00
C GLN A 40 48.67 42.10 -11.81
N ASN A 41 49.95 42.24 -12.17
CA ASN A 41 50.78 41.14 -12.68
C ASN A 41 51.99 41.00 -11.75
N LEU A 42 52.00 39.98 -10.89
CA LEU A 42 52.95 39.84 -9.79
C LEU A 42 53.74 38.54 -9.91
N ALA A 43 55.05 38.62 -9.74
CA ALA A 43 55.92 37.48 -9.47
C ALA A 43 56.31 37.53 -7.99
N LEU A 44 55.98 36.48 -7.25
CA LEU A 44 56.09 36.44 -5.79
C LEU A 44 56.95 35.25 -5.35
N GLU A 45 57.83 35.50 -4.37
CA GLU A 45 58.70 34.48 -3.77
C GLU A 45 58.50 34.46 -2.25
N GLY A 46 58.07 33.31 -1.72
CA GLY A 46 57.81 33.06 -0.30
C GLY A 46 57.12 31.71 -0.15
N ASP A 47 56.92 31.21 1.08
CA ASP A 47 56.38 29.85 1.28
C ASP A 47 54.84 29.82 1.21
N ILE A 48 54.19 30.88 1.72
CA ILE A 48 52.72 30.98 1.80
C ILE A 48 52.21 32.29 1.19
N LEU A 49 51.20 32.22 0.32
CA LEU A 49 50.42 33.35 -0.18
C LEU A 49 49.05 33.40 0.51
N ASN A 50 48.73 34.49 1.20
CA ASN A 50 47.41 34.72 1.80
C ASN A 50 46.71 35.91 1.15
N VAL A 51 45.50 35.71 0.63
CA VAL A 51 44.67 36.77 0.02
C VAL A 51 43.31 36.76 0.68
N SER A 52 42.86 37.89 1.21
CA SER A 52 41.56 37.97 1.89
C SER A 52 40.77 39.24 1.56
N ALA A 53 39.50 39.10 1.22
CA ALA A 53 38.59 40.21 0.99
C ALA A 53 37.32 40.09 1.85
N SER A 54 36.91 41.18 2.51
CA SER A 54 35.70 41.21 3.35
C SER A 54 34.85 42.45 3.11
N ALA A 55 33.58 42.26 2.75
CA ALA A 55 32.61 43.35 2.54
C ALA A 55 31.35 43.11 3.38
N VAL A 56 31.20 43.89 4.46
CA VAL A 56 30.14 43.65 5.46
C VAL A 56 29.26 44.88 5.64
N ASP A 57 27.95 44.70 5.50
CA ASP A 57 26.91 45.68 5.80
C ASP A 57 25.74 44.99 6.52
N PHE A 58 25.40 45.45 7.72
CA PHE A 58 24.28 44.90 8.49
C PHE A 58 22.95 45.57 8.15
N SER A 59 22.95 46.60 7.32
CA SER A 59 21.73 47.29 6.94
C SER A 59 20.89 46.42 6.00
N ARG A 60 19.59 46.30 6.32
CA ARG A 60 18.60 45.65 5.44
C ARG A 60 18.19 46.54 4.26
N ARG A 61 18.68 47.78 4.23
CA ARG A 61 18.33 48.77 3.21
C ARG A 61 19.27 48.53 2.03
N GLY A 62 18.73 48.59 0.81
CA GLY A 62 19.41 48.15 -0.41
C GLY A 62 20.86 48.66 -0.54
N GLY A 63 21.69 47.87 -1.21
CA GLY A 63 23.12 48.09 -1.42
C GLY A 63 23.78 46.78 -1.84
N ARG A 64 24.84 46.83 -2.67
CA ARG A 64 25.61 45.66 -3.09
C ARG A 64 26.86 45.53 -2.23
N GLN A 65 27.12 44.35 -1.68
CA GLN A 65 28.32 44.07 -0.89
C GLN A 65 29.20 43.12 -1.69
N THR A 66 30.34 43.58 -2.21
CA THR A 66 31.22 42.80 -3.09
C THR A 66 32.56 42.56 -2.43
N ALA A 67 32.91 41.31 -2.18
CA ALA A 67 34.24 40.89 -1.74
C ALA A 67 34.90 40.08 -2.85
N THR A 68 36.10 40.45 -3.28
CA THR A 68 36.86 39.74 -4.31
C THR A 68 38.30 39.52 -3.87
N GLY A 69 38.79 38.28 -3.84
CA GLY A 69 40.18 37.99 -3.53
C GLY A 69 41.10 38.55 -4.61
N LEU A 70 41.16 37.86 -5.75
CA LEU A 70 41.90 38.25 -6.94
C LEU A 70 40.94 38.70 -8.04
N ARG A 71 41.17 39.89 -8.62
CA ARG A 71 40.38 40.40 -9.73
C ARG A 71 41.27 40.87 -10.87
N ASN A 72 41.00 40.44 -12.11
CA ASN A 72 41.75 40.85 -13.30
C ASN A 72 43.27 40.76 -13.11
N SER A 73 43.76 39.75 -12.37
CA SER A 73 45.14 39.68 -11.92
C SER A 73 45.82 38.41 -12.39
N THR A 74 47.12 38.48 -12.65
CA THR A 74 47.98 37.32 -12.91
C THR A 74 49.02 37.25 -11.81
N ILE A 75 49.10 36.13 -11.10
CA ILE A 75 50.08 35.90 -10.05
C ILE A 75 50.87 34.65 -10.40
N ALA A 76 52.19 34.78 -10.42
CA ALA A 76 53.14 33.67 -10.46
C ALA A 76 53.81 33.58 -9.08
N PHE A 77 53.59 32.47 -8.37
CA PHE A 77 54.03 32.30 -6.99
C PHE A 77 54.88 31.03 -6.86
N LYS A 78 56.11 31.17 -6.34
CA LYS A 78 57.05 30.02 -6.19
C LYS A 78 56.86 29.19 -4.92
N GLY A 79 55.95 29.59 -4.03
CA GLY A 79 55.71 28.87 -2.79
C GLY A 79 54.78 27.69 -2.94
N ASP A 80 54.67 26.91 -1.87
CA ASP A 80 53.91 25.66 -1.86
C ASP A 80 52.47 25.83 -1.38
N ARG A 81 52.11 26.98 -0.78
CA ARG A 81 50.75 27.18 -0.24
C ARG A 81 50.11 28.50 -0.65
N ALA A 82 48.87 28.46 -1.15
CA ALA A 82 48.06 29.64 -1.40
C ALA A 82 46.68 29.54 -0.73
N ASN A 83 46.31 30.54 0.07
CA ASN A 83 45.01 30.67 0.70
C ASN A 83 44.31 31.93 0.19
N ILE A 84 43.19 31.78 -0.53
CA ILE A 84 42.40 32.88 -1.08
C ILE A 84 41.02 32.85 -0.45
N SER A 85 40.57 33.97 0.13
CA SER A 85 39.26 34.04 0.80
C SER A 85 38.50 35.31 0.44
N ALA A 86 37.19 35.16 0.25
CA ALA A 86 36.26 36.27 0.05
C ALA A 86 35.01 36.09 0.93
N PHE A 87 34.64 37.13 1.67
CA PHE A 87 33.47 37.13 2.55
C PHE A 87 32.58 38.34 2.32
N ALA A 88 31.31 38.14 1.99
CA ALA A 88 30.33 39.21 1.82
C ALA A 88 29.09 39.01 2.72
N LEU A 89 28.65 40.04 3.43
CA LEU A 89 27.41 40.02 4.24
C LEU A 89 26.61 41.29 3.95
N GLY A 90 25.33 41.16 3.60
CA GLY A 90 24.44 42.32 3.47
C GLY A 90 23.17 42.07 2.67
N ALA A 91 22.60 43.12 2.08
CA ALA A 91 21.33 43.05 1.35
C ALA A 91 21.48 42.37 -0.03
N ASN A 92 22.62 42.56 -0.71
CA ASN A 92 22.99 41.87 -1.95
C ASN A 92 24.50 41.54 -1.92
N PRO A 93 24.91 40.59 -1.07
CA PRO A 93 26.29 40.12 -0.97
C PRO A 93 26.73 39.42 -2.26
N TYR A 94 28.03 39.48 -2.55
CA TYR A 94 28.68 38.96 -3.73
C TYR A 94 30.12 38.63 -3.35
N ALA A 95 30.43 37.35 -3.18
CA ALA A 95 31.78 36.90 -2.79
C ALA A 95 32.44 36.14 -3.93
N VAL A 96 33.65 36.53 -4.33
CA VAL A 96 34.42 35.82 -5.37
C VAL A 96 35.87 35.60 -4.93
N GLY A 97 36.34 34.35 -4.96
CA GLY A 97 37.76 34.05 -4.70
C GLY A 97 38.66 34.63 -5.80
N LEU A 98 38.54 34.09 -7.02
CA LEU A 98 39.24 34.54 -8.23
C LEU A 98 38.23 34.96 -9.30
N ASP A 99 38.40 36.17 -9.83
CA ASP A 99 37.55 36.75 -10.87
C ASP A 99 38.40 37.25 -12.03
N TYR A 100 38.23 36.68 -13.22
CA TYR A 100 39.05 37.02 -14.40
C TYR A 100 40.56 36.99 -14.11
N SER A 101 41.02 36.03 -13.31
CA SER A 101 42.39 36.01 -12.77
C SER A 101 43.10 34.69 -13.08
N ARG A 102 44.43 34.71 -13.06
CA ARG A 102 45.28 33.54 -13.24
C ARG A 102 46.22 33.40 -12.05
N LEU A 103 46.26 32.22 -11.45
CA LEU A 103 47.22 31.85 -10.42
C LEU A 103 48.08 30.70 -10.93
N TYR A 104 49.39 30.94 -11.03
CA TYR A 104 50.40 29.93 -11.32
C TYR A 104 51.20 29.66 -10.05
N MET A 105 51.07 28.47 -9.47
CA MET A 105 52.03 27.97 -8.49
C MET A 105 53.20 27.38 -9.28
N LEU A 106 54.41 27.90 -9.07
CA LEU A 106 55.60 27.51 -9.83
C LEU A 106 56.42 26.49 -9.02
N GLY A 107 57.14 25.61 -9.72
CA GLY A 107 57.99 24.57 -9.13
C GLY A 107 57.41 23.17 -9.32
N CYS A 108 58.17 22.15 -8.92
CA CYS A 108 57.84 20.72 -9.12
C CYS A 108 57.55 19.98 -7.81
N GLY A 109 57.11 20.69 -6.78
CA GLY A 109 56.84 20.10 -5.46
C GLY A 109 55.37 20.25 -5.12
N ASP A 110 54.89 19.44 -4.18
CA ASP A 110 53.50 19.39 -3.73
C ASP A 110 52.95 20.78 -3.36
N LYS A 111 51.81 21.15 -3.94
CA LYS A 111 51.13 22.42 -3.71
C LYS A 111 49.87 22.23 -2.88
N VAL A 112 49.54 23.23 -2.06
CA VAL A 112 48.29 23.30 -1.30
C VAL A 112 47.59 24.61 -1.60
N VAL A 113 46.44 24.54 -2.28
CA VAL A 113 45.66 25.71 -2.67
C VAL A 113 44.26 25.65 -2.03
N THR A 114 43.93 26.64 -1.21
CA THR A 114 42.60 26.78 -0.61
C THR A 114 41.91 28.03 -1.14
N ILE A 115 40.70 27.88 -1.70
CA ILE A 115 39.88 29.00 -2.22
C ILE A 115 38.51 28.98 -1.55
N ASN A 116 38.22 30.02 -0.77
CA ASN A 116 36.98 30.16 -0.01
C ASN A 116 36.17 31.36 -0.46
N ALA A 117 34.89 31.19 -0.79
CA ALA A 117 33.98 32.29 -1.08
C ALA A 117 32.66 32.14 -0.34
N HIS A 118 32.40 33.02 0.61
CA HIS A 118 31.22 32.95 1.47
C HIS A 118 30.39 34.22 1.37
N SER A 119 29.09 34.04 1.21
CA SER A 119 28.14 35.12 1.09
C SER A 119 26.93 34.88 1.99
N ARG A 120 26.46 35.95 2.63
CA ARG A 120 25.41 35.89 3.65
C ARG A 120 24.33 36.94 3.39
N LEU A 121 23.15 36.47 3.01
CA LEU A 121 22.02 37.31 2.61
C LEU A 121 21.20 37.80 3.80
N THR A 122 20.94 39.11 3.83
CA THR A 122 19.88 39.73 4.62
C THR A 122 18.76 40.35 3.77
N GLY A 123 18.95 40.38 2.43
CA GLY A 123 18.05 40.96 1.43
C GLY A 123 17.56 39.96 0.37
N ARG A 124 17.71 40.27 -0.94
CA ARG A 124 17.00 39.58 -2.05
C ARG A 124 17.81 38.59 -2.91
N TYR A 125 19.11 38.78 -3.10
CA TYR A 125 19.92 37.90 -3.96
C TYR A 125 21.35 37.76 -3.45
N ASP A 126 21.85 36.52 -3.42
CA ASP A 126 23.13 36.18 -2.79
C ASP A 126 23.91 35.12 -3.57
N PRO A 127 24.81 35.55 -4.47
CA PRO A 127 25.69 34.62 -5.13
C PRO A 127 27.14 34.61 -4.58
N SER A 128 27.73 33.43 -4.48
CA SER A 128 29.17 33.23 -4.25
C SER A 128 29.82 32.38 -5.34
N TRP A 129 31.06 32.74 -5.70
CA TRP A 129 31.91 31.98 -6.61
C TRP A 129 33.29 31.75 -6.03
N ALA A 130 33.84 30.54 -6.09
CA ALA A 130 35.25 30.38 -5.77
C ALA A 130 36.11 30.89 -6.94
N MET A 131 35.83 30.44 -8.16
CA MET A 131 36.51 30.87 -9.38
C MET A 131 35.50 31.23 -10.48
N ARG A 132 35.72 32.37 -11.12
CA ARG A 132 34.92 32.83 -12.25
C ARG A 132 35.80 33.39 -13.35
N ASN A 133 35.67 32.86 -14.58
CA ASN A 133 36.51 33.22 -15.72
C ASN A 133 38.01 33.18 -15.39
N SER A 134 38.44 32.24 -14.56
CA SER A 134 39.78 32.24 -13.95
C SER A 134 40.51 30.92 -14.19
N SER A 135 41.83 30.92 -13.99
CA SER A 135 42.66 29.73 -14.17
C SER A 135 43.58 29.52 -12.97
N LEU A 136 43.73 28.27 -12.57
CA LEU A 136 44.67 27.81 -11.55
C LEU A 136 45.56 26.73 -12.17
N TYR A 137 46.87 26.90 -12.02
CA TYR A 137 47.89 25.95 -12.45
C TYR A 137 48.82 25.65 -11.28
N THR A 138 48.96 24.38 -10.88
CA THR A 138 49.82 24.00 -9.75
C THR A 138 51.14 23.34 -10.15
N GLY A 139 51.21 22.75 -11.36
CA GLY A 139 52.43 22.16 -11.89
C GLY A 139 52.68 20.74 -11.35
N ASN A 140 53.86 20.19 -11.58
CA ASN A 140 54.14 18.83 -11.11
C ASN A 140 54.22 18.78 -9.57
N GLY A 141 53.76 17.69 -8.97
CA GLY A 141 53.70 17.47 -7.53
C GLY A 141 52.43 16.72 -7.15
N ASN A 142 52.33 16.24 -5.92
CA ASN A 142 51.06 15.73 -5.39
C ASN A 142 50.30 16.91 -4.79
N ASP A 143 49.41 17.52 -5.56
CA ASP A 143 48.77 18.77 -5.20
C ASP A 143 47.45 18.56 -4.48
N ILE A 144 47.13 19.44 -3.53
CA ILE A 144 45.86 19.46 -2.80
C ILE A 144 45.16 20.79 -3.06
N ILE A 145 43.99 20.74 -3.69
CA ILE A 145 43.18 21.90 -4.02
C ILE A 145 41.83 21.79 -3.31
N SER A 146 41.57 22.68 -2.35
CA SER A 146 40.30 22.76 -1.63
C SER A 146 39.53 24.02 -2.03
N ILE A 147 38.30 23.84 -2.51
CA ILE A 147 37.43 24.91 -2.97
C ILE A 147 36.12 24.86 -2.21
N THR A 148 35.88 25.87 -1.38
CA THR A 148 34.64 25.98 -0.61
C THR A 148 33.85 27.21 -1.00
N THR A 149 32.57 27.04 -1.28
CA THR A 149 31.63 28.14 -1.49
C THR A 149 30.40 27.99 -0.63
N SER A 150 29.90 29.08 -0.07
CA SER A 150 28.63 29.05 0.65
C SER A 150 27.81 30.30 0.43
N ALA A 151 26.51 30.13 0.19
CA ALA A 151 25.53 31.21 0.10
C ALA A 151 24.38 30.94 1.09
N LYS A 152 24.18 31.83 2.06
CA LYS A 152 23.26 31.55 3.18
C LYS A 152 22.39 32.74 3.55
N THR A 153 21.08 32.52 3.65
CA THR A 153 20.19 33.53 4.25
C THR A 153 20.38 33.62 5.76
N VAL A 154 20.49 34.83 6.29
CA VAL A 154 20.56 35.13 7.72
C VAL A 154 19.19 35.65 8.18
N GLY A 155 18.56 34.94 9.12
CA GLY A 155 17.22 35.28 9.64
C GLY A 155 16.09 34.92 8.69
N ARG A 156 14.99 35.70 8.66
CA ARG A 156 13.84 35.53 7.76
C ARG A 156 14.04 36.22 6.40
N GLY A 157 15.26 36.20 5.87
CA GLY A 157 15.56 36.83 4.58
C GLY A 157 14.77 36.18 3.45
N ASN A 158 14.02 36.98 2.68
CA ASN A 158 13.32 36.52 1.48
C ASN A 158 14.18 36.83 0.25
N GLY A 159 15.01 35.88 -0.15
CA GLY A 159 15.84 36.03 -1.34
C GLY A 159 16.46 34.73 -1.82
N ASN A 160 16.75 34.68 -3.12
CA ASN A 160 17.36 33.52 -3.75
C ASN A 160 18.85 33.48 -3.40
N VAL A 161 19.32 32.30 -3.00
CA VAL A 161 20.74 32.05 -2.74
C VAL A 161 21.29 31.17 -3.86
N ALA A 162 22.50 31.49 -4.32
CA ALA A 162 23.17 30.75 -5.36
C ALA A 162 24.65 30.57 -5.00
N THR A 163 25.22 29.41 -5.27
CA THR A 163 26.66 29.21 -5.10
C THR A 163 27.22 28.46 -6.30
N THR A 164 28.42 28.81 -6.75
CA THR A 164 29.09 28.13 -7.86
C THR A 164 30.57 27.94 -7.54
N GLY A 165 31.08 26.71 -7.53
CA GLY A 165 32.52 26.48 -7.32
C GLY A 165 33.34 27.11 -8.44
N LEU A 166 33.19 26.55 -9.64
CA LEU A 166 33.92 26.95 -10.84
C LEU A 166 32.95 27.39 -11.93
N GLU A 167 33.03 28.64 -12.39
CA GLU A 167 32.31 29.09 -13.58
C GLU A 167 33.28 29.54 -14.66
N ARG A 168 33.22 28.93 -15.85
CA ARG A 168 34.09 29.29 -17.00
C ARG A 168 35.56 29.32 -16.60
N SER A 169 35.96 28.35 -15.77
CA SER A 169 37.28 28.35 -15.14
C SER A 169 38.01 27.05 -15.42
N VAL A 170 39.34 27.10 -15.27
CA VAL A 170 40.23 25.96 -15.52
C VAL A 170 41.07 25.70 -14.29
N ILE A 171 41.18 24.44 -13.89
CA ILE A 171 42.20 23.94 -12.97
C ILE A 171 43.04 22.93 -13.74
N SER A 172 44.36 23.04 -13.63
CA SER A 172 45.29 22.05 -14.15
C SER A 172 46.39 21.79 -13.13
N THR A 173 46.57 20.53 -12.75
CA THR A 173 47.57 20.14 -11.75
C THR A 173 48.84 19.70 -12.46
N GLY A 174 48.86 18.60 -13.21
CA GLY A 174 49.99 18.25 -14.07
C GLY A 174 50.39 16.80 -13.91
N TYR A 175 51.58 16.54 -13.37
CA TYR A 175 52.00 15.16 -13.05
C TYR A 175 52.05 15.00 -11.53
N GLY A 176 51.45 13.93 -11.02
CA GLY A 176 51.44 13.57 -9.62
C GLY A 176 50.09 13.01 -9.18
N ASN A 177 49.99 12.63 -7.92
CA ASN A 177 48.74 12.15 -7.33
C ASN A 177 48.03 13.35 -6.69
N ASP A 178 47.09 13.93 -7.42
CA ASP A 178 46.43 15.18 -7.04
C ASP A 178 45.08 14.94 -6.35
N ASP A 179 44.73 15.79 -5.39
CA ASP A 179 43.44 15.80 -4.68
C ASP A 179 42.72 17.13 -4.89
N VAL A 180 41.58 17.09 -5.57
CA VAL A 180 40.71 18.26 -5.77
C VAL A 180 39.36 18.06 -5.08
N CYS A 181 39.07 18.91 -4.11
CA CYS A 181 37.83 18.88 -3.34
C CYS A 181 36.98 20.14 -3.58
N LEU A 182 35.72 19.98 -4.00
CA LEU A 182 34.72 21.03 -4.15
C LEU A 182 33.60 20.87 -3.09
N ASP A 183 33.42 21.84 -2.21
CA ASP A 183 32.29 21.90 -1.26
C ASP A 183 31.45 23.15 -1.52
N ASN A 184 30.24 22.98 -2.04
CA ASN A 184 29.37 24.07 -2.48
C ASN A 184 28.01 23.98 -1.80
N GLN A 185 27.73 24.92 -0.89
CA GLN A 185 26.50 24.87 -0.09
C GLN A 185 25.65 26.13 -0.21
N SER A 186 24.42 26.00 -0.69
CA SER A 186 23.41 27.04 -0.63
C SER A 186 22.34 26.70 0.40
N THR A 187 21.99 27.63 1.28
CA THR A 187 20.94 27.43 2.29
C THR A 187 20.04 28.63 2.44
N THR A 188 18.74 28.45 2.27
CA THR A 188 17.75 29.50 2.49
C THR A 188 16.61 29.09 3.41
N ARG A 189 16.09 30.07 4.17
CA ARG A 189 14.90 29.97 5.02
C ARG A 189 13.76 30.89 4.57
N GLY A 190 13.92 31.55 3.43
CA GLY A 190 12.91 32.45 2.88
C GLY A 190 11.66 31.72 2.43
N TRP A 191 10.50 32.33 2.57
CA TRP A 191 9.24 31.72 2.13
C TRP A 191 9.15 31.62 0.60
N TRP A 192 9.82 32.50 -0.13
CA TRP A 192 9.69 32.61 -1.59
C TRP A 192 11.04 32.46 -2.30
N SER A 193 12.01 31.90 -1.59
CA SER A 193 13.39 31.78 -2.06
C SER A 193 13.63 30.45 -2.76
N THR A 194 14.54 30.48 -3.73
CA THR A 194 15.18 29.29 -4.27
C THR A 194 16.56 29.10 -3.67
N SER A 195 16.96 27.85 -3.47
CA SER A 195 18.33 27.46 -3.15
C SER A 195 18.96 26.86 -4.39
N LYS A 196 20.08 27.39 -4.89
CA LYS A 196 20.81 26.82 -6.03
C LYS A 196 22.27 26.61 -5.69
N ALA A 197 22.77 25.39 -5.88
CA ALA A 197 24.18 25.07 -5.73
C ALA A 197 24.70 24.43 -7.02
N THR A 198 25.85 24.90 -7.50
CA THR A 198 26.53 24.35 -8.66
C THR A 198 27.99 24.08 -8.34
N GLY A 199 28.50 22.88 -8.60
CA GLY A 199 29.92 22.59 -8.44
C GLY A 199 30.73 23.30 -9.52
N MET A 200 30.47 22.93 -10.77
CA MET A 200 31.15 23.40 -11.97
C MET A 200 30.15 23.77 -13.06
N LYS A 201 30.42 24.89 -13.74
CA LYS A 201 29.62 25.40 -14.85
C LYS A 201 30.49 25.90 -16.00
N ASN A 202 30.41 25.27 -17.17
CA ASN A 202 31.26 25.58 -18.32
C ASN A 202 32.76 25.57 -17.96
N SER A 203 33.19 24.65 -17.10
CA SER A 203 34.54 24.64 -16.51
C SER A 203 35.27 23.33 -16.82
N LEU A 204 36.58 23.35 -16.64
CA LEU A 204 37.49 22.23 -16.89
C LEU A 204 38.35 21.98 -15.66
N ILE A 205 38.45 20.73 -15.24
CA ILE A 205 39.51 20.22 -14.36
C ILE A 205 40.30 19.20 -15.17
N ASP A 206 41.61 19.39 -15.25
CA ASP A 206 42.55 18.50 -15.94
C ASP A 206 43.67 18.13 -14.95
N LEU A 207 43.64 16.89 -14.45
CA LEU A 207 44.60 16.45 -13.44
C LEU A 207 45.88 15.86 -14.03
N GLY A 208 45.94 15.67 -15.35
CA GLY A 208 47.09 15.06 -16.01
C GLY A 208 47.34 13.62 -15.54
N ALA A 209 48.58 13.20 -15.29
CA ALA A 209 48.89 11.79 -15.03
C ALA A 209 49.25 11.52 -13.56
N GLY A 210 48.81 10.38 -13.04
CA GLY A 210 48.99 9.93 -11.66
C GLY A 210 47.69 9.37 -11.10
N SER A 211 47.72 8.84 -9.87
CA SER A 211 46.50 8.37 -9.19
C SER A 211 45.81 9.54 -8.51
N ASN A 212 44.77 10.05 -9.16
CA ASN A 212 44.12 11.30 -8.82
C ASN A 212 42.81 11.10 -8.05
N VAL A 213 42.46 12.07 -7.21
CA VAL A 213 41.25 12.08 -6.41
C VAL A 213 40.48 13.37 -6.69
N ILE A 214 39.22 13.23 -7.10
CA ILE A 214 38.29 14.36 -7.22
C ILE A 214 37.07 14.06 -6.37
N THR A 215 36.75 14.98 -5.46
CA THR A 215 35.50 14.94 -4.72
C THR A 215 34.70 16.22 -4.89
N ALA A 216 33.38 16.10 -5.03
CA ALA A 216 32.50 17.25 -5.07
C ALA A 216 31.22 17.00 -4.27
N GLN A 217 30.94 17.86 -3.29
CA GLN A 217 29.72 17.85 -2.51
C GLN A 217 28.95 19.16 -2.76
N VAL A 218 27.84 19.05 -3.49
CA VAL A 218 27.03 20.20 -3.89
C VAL A 218 25.66 20.10 -3.24
N LYS A 219 25.38 20.99 -2.29
CA LYS A 219 24.14 20.96 -1.49
C LYS A 219 23.32 22.23 -1.66
N ALA A 220 22.06 22.07 -2.07
CA ALA A 220 21.05 23.11 -2.09
C ALA A 220 19.95 22.80 -1.08
N ASP A 221 19.91 23.55 0.02
CA ASP A 221 18.96 23.36 1.13
C ASP A 221 17.97 24.53 1.21
N GLN A 222 16.68 24.21 1.26
CA GLN A 222 15.57 25.11 1.50
C GLN A 222 14.81 24.60 2.73
N ALA A 223 15.07 25.24 3.87
CA ALA A 223 14.57 24.78 5.17
C ALA A 223 13.23 25.42 5.59
N SER A 224 12.41 25.92 4.65
CA SER A 224 11.14 26.61 4.96
C SER A 224 10.05 26.33 3.92
N ILE A 225 9.14 27.28 3.65
CA ILE A 225 8.04 27.13 2.67
C ILE A 225 8.52 27.55 1.27
N GLY A 226 9.77 27.27 0.90
CA GLY A 226 10.34 27.78 -0.35
C GLY A 226 9.88 27.02 -1.58
N ARG A 227 10.13 27.63 -2.75
CA ARG A 227 9.64 27.10 -4.03
C ARG A 227 10.46 25.90 -4.51
N HIS A 228 11.79 26.00 -4.42
CA HIS A 228 12.68 25.08 -5.14
C HIS A 228 14.09 25.01 -4.54
N SER A 229 14.64 23.79 -4.47
CA SER A 229 16.06 23.50 -4.27
C SER A 229 16.64 22.86 -5.52
N ASP A 230 17.78 23.36 -6.00
CA ASP A 230 18.44 22.91 -7.24
C ASP A 230 19.94 22.69 -6.99
N ALA A 231 20.40 21.46 -7.09
CA ALA A 231 21.81 21.10 -6.94
C ALA A 231 22.33 20.44 -8.21
N ALA A 232 23.41 20.97 -8.78
CA ALA A 232 24.08 20.41 -9.95
C ALA A 232 25.59 20.27 -9.71
N VAL A 233 26.21 19.08 -9.84
CA VAL A 233 27.68 19.00 -9.70
C VAL A 233 28.37 19.55 -10.94
N LEU A 234 28.16 18.93 -12.09
CA LEU A 234 28.71 19.36 -13.38
C LEU A 234 27.59 19.85 -14.30
N ASN A 235 27.73 21.05 -14.83
CA ASN A 235 26.85 21.58 -15.86
C ASN A 235 27.71 22.08 -17.04
N ARG A 236 27.61 21.45 -18.21
CA ARG A 236 28.49 21.72 -19.37
C ARG A 236 29.97 21.72 -18.99
N SER A 237 30.38 20.85 -18.09
CA SER A 237 31.73 20.86 -17.53
C SER A 237 32.41 19.52 -17.71
N THR A 238 33.73 19.56 -17.74
CA THR A 238 34.55 18.37 -17.98
C THR A 238 35.56 18.15 -16.86
N ILE A 239 35.69 16.89 -16.48
CA ILE A 239 36.79 16.37 -15.67
C ILE A 239 37.60 15.43 -16.57
N PHE A 240 38.90 15.68 -16.65
CA PHE A 240 39.89 14.72 -17.12
C PHE A 240 40.77 14.35 -15.91
N SER A 241 40.66 13.10 -15.44
CA SER A 241 41.54 12.61 -14.37
C SER A 241 42.87 12.09 -14.92
N GLY A 242 42.86 11.65 -16.18
CA GLY A 242 44.02 11.18 -16.94
C GLY A 242 44.40 9.73 -16.63
N ASN A 243 45.68 9.37 -16.78
CA ASN A 243 46.11 7.97 -16.59
C ASN A 243 46.48 7.73 -15.13
N GLY A 244 46.08 6.59 -14.57
CA GLY A 244 46.40 6.23 -13.20
C GLY A 244 45.37 5.28 -12.60
N LYS A 245 45.29 5.24 -11.28
CA LYS A 245 44.13 4.66 -10.58
C LYS A 245 43.41 5.80 -9.92
N ASP A 246 42.39 6.29 -10.58
CA ASP A 246 41.71 7.53 -10.24
C ASP A 246 40.44 7.27 -9.43
N TYR A 247 40.07 8.25 -8.61
CA TYR A 247 38.83 8.25 -7.86
C TYR A 247 38.05 9.53 -8.14
N VAL A 248 36.81 9.40 -8.63
CA VAL A 248 35.91 10.52 -8.88
C VAL A 248 34.61 10.34 -8.09
N GLY A 249 34.49 11.03 -6.96
CA GLY A 249 33.32 10.98 -6.07
C GLY A 249 32.48 12.25 -6.12
N LEU A 250 31.34 12.25 -6.80
CA LEU A 250 30.48 13.42 -6.99
C LEU A 250 29.11 13.24 -6.36
N SER A 251 28.61 14.26 -5.66
CA SER A 251 27.31 14.23 -4.98
C SER A 251 26.54 15.54 -5.11
N ALA A 252 25.34 15.46 -5.67
CA ALA A 252 24.34 16.53 -5.66
C ALA A 252 23.25 16.22 -4.63
N THR A 253 22.99 17.16 -3.72
CA THR A 253 21.91 17.05 -2.72
C THR A 253 21.00 18.27 -2.79
N ALA A 254 19.73 18.07 -3.13
CA ALA A 254 18.70 19.10 -3.09
C ALA A 254 17.65 18.74 -2.04
N ASP A 255 17.58 19.52 -0.97
CA ASP A 255 16.63 19.33 0.12
C ASP A 255 15.67 20.51 0.18
N ASN A 256 14.38 20.25 0.13
CA ASN A 256 13.30 21.22 0.31
C ASN A 256 12.33 20.74 1.40
N TYR A 257 12.88 20.09 2.42
CA TYR A 257 12.14 19.57 3.55
C TYR A 257 12.11 20.62 4.69
N ALA A 258 10.90 20.95 5.16
CA ALA A 258 10.74 21.76 6.36
C ALA A 258 9.93 20.97 7.41
N ASP A 259 10.59 20.59 8.49
CA ASP A 259 9.96 20.11 9.73
C ASP A 259 9.25 21.28 10.42
N TYR A 260 8.08 21.65 9.93
CA TYR A 260 7.19 22.55 10.64
C TYR A 260 6.29 21.74 11.58
N SER A 261 6.85 21.21 12.66
CA SER A 261 6.08 20.68 13.79
C SER A 261 5.57 21.84 14.65
N SER A 262 4.72 22.70 14.11
CA SER A 262 3.98 23.63 14.95
C SER A 262 2.88 22.86 15.69
N SER A 263 3.26 22.19 16.78
CA SER A 263 2.35 21.61 17.77
C SER A 263 1.55 22.65 18.58
N GLY A 264 1.58 23.92 18.15
CA GLY A 264 0.75 24.98 18.69
C GLY A 264 -0.71 24.77 18.32
N SER A 265 -1.44 24.02 19.15
CA SER A 265 -2.90 23.99 19.14
C SER A 265 -3.42 25.41 19.37
N TYR A 266 -3.73 26.12 18.28
CA TYR A 266 -4.40 27.40 18.36
C TYR A 266 -5.89 27.14 18.67
N LYS A 267 -6.19 26.77 19.93
CA LYS A 267 -7.56 26.82 20.47
C LYS A 267 -7.96 28.31 20.54
N ARG A 268 -8.69 28.80 19.54
CA ARG A 268 -9.51 30.00 19.73
C ARG A 268 -10.81 29.57 20.41
N SER A 269 -10.88 29.71 21.73
CA SER A 269 -12.16 29.79 22.41
C SER A 269 -12.80 31.14 22.05
N TYR A 270 -14.01 31.09 21.50
CA TYR A 270 -14.87 32.27 21.41
C TYR A 270 -15.80 32.25 22.61
N GLU A 271 -15.41 32.89 23.71
CA GLU A 271 -16.38 33.33 24.72
C GLU A 271 -16.94 34.68 24.28
N ARG A 272 -18.25 34.73 23.96
CA ARG A 272 -19.01 35.97 23.95
C ARG A 272 -19.68 36.14 25.31
N SER A 273 -19.14 37.00 26.15
CA SER A 273 -19.87 37.59 27.27
C SER A 273 -20.32 39.00 26.88
N TYR A 274 -21.63 39.23 26.86
CA TYR A 274 -22.20 40.57 26.79
C TYR A 274 -22.47 41.05 28.21
N ALA A 275 -21.60 41.90 28.74
CA ALA A 275 -21.88 42.67 29.96
C ALA A 275 -22.06 44.14 29.58
N TYR A 276 -23.31 44.61 29.66
CA TYR A 276 -23.65 46.02 29.62
C TYR A 276 -23.69 46.49 31.07
N ASP A 277 -22.81 47.40 31.45
CA ASP A 277 -23.06 48.24 32.61
C ASP A 277 -22.57 49.67 32.36
N ARG A 278 -23.45 50.63 32.62
CA ARG A 278 -23.28 52.05 32.28
C ARG A 278 -23.71 52.85 33.50
N SER A 279 -22.75 53.45 34.19
CA SER A 279 -23.01 54.46 35.22
C SER A 279 -21.97 55.58 35.14
N TYR A 280 -22.46 56.81 35.04
CA TYR A 280 -21.69 58.05 35.04
C TYR A 280 -21.75 58.66 36.44
N SER A 281 -20.63 59.20 36.93
CA SER A 281 -20.63 60.31 37.88
C SER A 281 -19.36 61.15 37.71
N TYR A 282 -19.57 62.44 37.47
CA TYR A 282 -18.56 63.46 37.21
C TYR A 282 -18.46 64.38 38.43
N SER A 283 -17.24 64.72 38.87
CA SER A 283 -16.95 65.95 39.61
C SER A 283 -15.49 66.37 39.47
N ARG A 284 -15.27 67.61 39.02
CA ARG A 284 -13.97 68.33 38.97
C ARG A 284 -13.75 69.15 40.25
N ASN A 285 -12.49 69.29 40.68
CA ASN A 285 -11.78 70.56 40.98
C ASN A 285 -10.30 70.29 41.37
N TRP A 286 -9.24 71.12 41.21
CA TRP A 286 -8.87 72.38 40.52
C TRP A 286 -7.32 72.45 40.43
N GLY A 287 -6.78 73.19 39.44
CA GLY A 287 -5.42 73.79 39.42
C GLY A 287 -4.37 73.06 38.56
N SER A 288 -3.62 73.65 37.62
CA SER A 288 -3.52 75.01 37.09
C SER A 288 -2.66 75.02 35.81
N GLY A 289 -3.17 75.63 34.72
CA GLY A 289 -2.43 76.10 33.53
C GLY A 289 -2.27 75.10 32.38
N SER A 290 -2.49 75.42 31.09
CA SER A 290 -2.98 76.61 30.40
C SER A 290 -3.19 76.25 28.90
N TYR A 291 -4.20 76.88 28.29
CA TYR A 291 -4.47 77.09 26.85
C TYR A 291 -5.26 76.07 25.99
N ASP A 292 -6.26 76.67 25.35
CA ASP A 292 -7.40 76.18 24.56
C ASP A 292 -7.06 75.76 23.12
N TYR A 293 -7.87 74.90 22.49
CA TYR A 293 -8.95 75.32 21.58
C TYR A 293 -9.70 74.11 20.98
N THR A 294 -10.95 74.40 20.62
CA THR A 294 -12.14 73.56 20.45
C THR A 294 -12.27 72.78 19.13
N GLY A 295 -13.06 71.71 19.16
CA GLY A 295 -13.69 71.11 17.97
C GLY A 295 -14.63 69.94 18.30
N ASN A 296 -15.89 70.25 18.62
CA ASN A 296 -17.00 69.29 18.64
C ASN A 296 -17.42 68.96 17.20
N TYR A 297 -17.55 67.68 16.85
CA TYR A 297 -18.55 67.24 15.87
C TYR A 297 -19.15 65.88 16.22
N SER A 298 -20.45 65.83 15.96
CA SER A 298 -21.48 64.91 16.38
C SER A 298 -21.68 63.70 15.47
N TYR A 299 -22.31 62.66 16.03
CA TYR A 299 -23.25 61.73 15.39
C TYR A 299 -22.81 60.95 14.13
N GLN A 300 -22.73 59.62 14.24
CA GLN A 300 -23.67 58.69 13.59
C GLN A 300 -23.25 57.22 13.77
N ARG A 301 -24.25 56.34 13.88
CA ARG A 301 -24.14 54.88 13.84
C ARG A 301 -23.27 54.43 12.67
N SER A 302 -22.33 53.53 12.96
CA SER A 302 -21.86 52.55 11.99
C SER A 302 -21.75 51.21 12.70
N THR A 303 -22.63 50.28 12.36
CA THR A 303 -22.45 48.85 12.58
C THR A 303 -21.07 48.45 12.05
N LYS A 304 -20.12 48.17 12.94
CA LYS A 304 -18.90 47.44 12.61
C LYS A 304 -18.96 46.07 13.28
N SER A 305 -19.81 45.21 12.72
CA SER A 305 -19.41 43.82 12.61
C SER A 305 -18.24 43.80 11.61
N GLN A 306 -17.01 43.89 12.10
CA GLN A 306 -15.87 43.53 11.26
C GLN A 306 -15.80 41.99 11.23
N TYR A 307 -16.67 41.39 10.42
CA TYR A 307 -16.30 40.16 9.74
C TYR A 307 -15.17 40.51 8.76
N SER A 308 -13.94 40.54 9.27
CA SER A 308 -12.76 40.41 8.42
C SER A 308 -12.64 38.93 8.06
N ARG A 309 -13.47 38.45 7.12
CA ARG A 309 -13.11 37.30 6.30
C ARG A 309 -12.12 37.79 5.25
N THR A 310 -10.87 37.99 5.66
CA THR A 310 -9.75 37.99 4.72
C THR A 310 -9.58 36.55 4.25
N TRP A 311 -10.21 36.22 3.14
CA TRP A 311 -9.77 35.09 2.32
C TRP A 311 -8.45 35.52 1.68
N GLU A 312 -7.34 35.43 2.41
CA GLU A 312 -6.04 35.36 1.75
C GLU A 312 -6.03 34.04 1.00
N ARG A 313 -6.22 34.12 -0.33
CA ARG A 313 -5.82 33.05 -1.24
C ARG A 313 -4.32 32.85 -1.08
N GLN A 314 -3.91 31.92 -0.21
CA GLN A 314 -2.58 31.36 -0.28
C GLN A 314 -2.59 30.34 -1.41
N ASP A 315 -2.21 30.78 -2.60
CA ASP A 315 -1.80 29.88 -3.68
C ASP A 315 -0.71 28.99 -3.09
N GLY A 316 -1.05 27.73 -2.80
CA GLY A 316 -0.09 26.75 -2.33
C GLY A 316 0.94 26.57 -3.42
N TYR A 317 2.16 27.05 -3.20
CA TYR A 317 3.26 26.84 -4.13
C TYR A 317 3.91 25.50 -3.80
N GLY A 318 3.92 24.55 -4.75
CA GLY A 318 4.54 23.24 -4.60
C GLY A 318 6.03 23.33 -4.23
N ARG A 319 6.45 22.47 -3.31
CA ARG A 319 7.85 22.34 -2.85
C ARG A 319 8.56 21.31 -3.72
N SER A 320 9.40 21.77 -4.64
CA SER A 320 10.17 20.90 -5.54
C SER A 320 11.64 20.85 -5.13
N ALA A 321 12.32 19.74 -5.40
CA ALA A 321 13.77 19.64 -5.31
C ALA A 321 14.33 18.91 -6.54
N SER A 322 15.42 19.41 -7.11
CA SER A 322 16.11 18.82 -8.26
C SER A 322 17.57 18.62 -7.92
N ALA A 323 18.06 17.39 -8.02
CA ALA A 323 19.47 17.06 -7.87
C ALA A 323 19.98 16.39 -9.14
N THR A 324 21.07 16.92 -9.70
CA THR A 324 21.70 16.37 -10.90
C THR A 324 23.21 16.29 -10.74
N THR A 325 23.84 15.12 -10.98
CA THR A 325 25.30 15.03 -10.85
C THR A 325 25.98 15.54 -12.11
N LEU A 326 25.65 14.99 -13.28
CA LEU A 326 26.14 15.42 -14.59
C LEU A 326 24.97 15.92 -15.43
N ASP A 327 25.09 17.14 -15.93
CA ASP A 327 24.01 17.81 -16.65
C ASP A 327 24.54 18.51 -17.90
N ASN A 328 23.68 18.64 -18.91
CA ASN A 328 23.89 19.46 -20.09
C ASN A 328 25.22 19.16 -20.80
N GLN A 329 25.46 17.93 -21.26
CA GLN A 329 26.68 17.55 -22.00
C GLN A 329 27.95 17.68 -21.15
N SER A 330 27.86 17.39 -19.86
CA SER A 330 29.04 17.25 -19.02
C SER A 330 29.78 15.95 -19.34
N SER A 331 31.06 15.88 -19.00
CA SER A 331 31.86 14.67 -19.23
C SER A 331 32.81 14.38 -18.07
N ILE A 332 32.90 13.10 -17.73
CA ILE A 332 34.01 12.52 -16.95
C ILE A 332 34.75 11.61 -17.91
N LEU A 333 36.06 11.79 -18.00
CA LEU A 333 36.95 11.02 -18.85
C LEU A 333 38.12 10.58 -17.97
N THR A 334 38.12 9.31 -17.57
CA THR A 334 39.27 8.68 -16.92
C THR A 334 40.07 7.94 -18.00
N GLY A 335 41.39 7.91 -17.84
CA GLY A 335 42.35 7.50 -18.86
C GLY A 335 42.56 6.00 -18.84
N GLY A 336 43.81 5.55 -18.72
CA GLY A 336 44.07 4.13 -18.45
C GLY A 336 44.36 3.86 -16.97
N GLY A 337 44.05 2.64 -16.53
CA GLY A 337 44.27 2.06 -15.20
C GLY A 337 42.95 1.79 -14.48
N ASN A 338 42.99 1.26 -13.25
CA ASN A 338 41.78 0.80 -12.55
C ASN A 338 41.12 1.94 -11.77
N ASP A 339 40.14 2.57 -12.40
CA ASP A 339 39.46 3.77 -11.96
C ASP A 339 38.17 3.48 -11.18
N GLN A 340 37.77 4.41 -10.32
CA GLN A 340 36.54 4.33 -9.53
C GLN A 340 35.76 5.63 -9.62
N VAL A 341 34.57 5.57 -10.19
CA VAL A 341 33.68 6.71 -10.37
C VAL A 341 32.37 6.48 -9.63
N PHE A 342 32.08 7.30 -8.63
CA PHE A 342 30.85 7.23 -7.83
C PHE A 342 30.05 8.53 -7.92
N LEU A 343 28.86 8.45 -8.48
CA LEU A 343 28.02 9.59 -8.78
C LEU A 343 26.68 9.47 -8.05
N ASN A 344 26.34 10.50 -7.25
CA ASN A 344 25.15 10.47 -6.40
C ASN A 344 24.25 11.69 -6.62
N ALA A 345 22.94 11.46 -6.75
CA ALA A 345 21.92 12.51 -6.80
C ALA A 345 20.83 12.23 -5.76
N PHE A 346 20.67 13.15 -4.80
CA PHE A 346 19.69 13.06 -3.72
C PHE A 346 18.71 14.24 -3.78
N ALA A 347 17.43 13.98 -4.04
CA ALA A 347 16.41 15.02 -4.11
C ALA A 347 15.25 14.74 -3.16
N LYS A 348 15.01 15.63 -2.19
CA LYS A 348 13.94 15.50 -1.21
C LYS A 348 13.01 16.72 -1.28
N GLY A 349 11.82 16.54 -1.85
CA GLY A 349 10.75 17.53 -1.82
C GLY A 349 10.02 17.56 -0.48
N GLY A 350 9.49 18.71 -0.09
CA GLY A 350 8.74 18.83 1.17
C GLY A 350 7.28 18.43 1.01
N ASN A 351 6.80 17.53 1.87
CA ASN A 351 5.36 17.35 2.07
C ASN A 351 4.84 18.52 2.92
N ASN A 352 3.66 19.07 2.58
CA ASN A 352 3.03 20.12 3.38
C ASN A 352 1.95 19.49 4.29
N PRO A 353 2.27 19.12 5.56
CA PRO A 353 1.31 18.47 6.45
C PRO A 353 0.20 19.40 6.96
N GLY A 354 0.28 20.72 6.70
CA GLY A 354 -0.64 21.72 7.24
C GLY A 354 -1.69 22.19 6.24
N ARG A 355 -2.97 21.85 6.48
CA ARG A 355 -4.19 22.51 5.97
C ARG A 355 -4.09 23.08 4.55
N SER A 356 -3.87 22.24 3.53
CA SER A 356 -3.90 22.71 2.15
C SER A 356 -5.27 22.48 1.52
N TYR A 357 -5.90 23.59 1.16
CA TYR A 357 -7.02 23.65 0.24
C TYR A 357 -6.67 22.92 -1.07
N TRP A 358 -7.69 22.37 -1.73
CA TRP A 358 -7.79 21.52 -2.94
C TRP A 358 -7.00 21.88 -4.21
N TRP A 359 -5.90 22.62 -4.12
CA TRP A 359 -5.22 23.20 -5.28
C TRP A 359 -4.00 22.33 -5.59
N TRP A 360 -4.04 21.74 -6.78
CA TRP A 360 -3.18 20.69 -7.27
C TRP A 360 -1.72 21.15 -7.29
N ASN A 361 -0.91 20.64 -6.37
CA ASN A 361 0.53 20.82 -6.43
C ASN A 361 1.16 19.53 -6.93
N ASN A 362 1.50 19.50 -8.22
CA ASN A 362 2.40 18.51 -8.79
C ASN A 362 3.80 18.76 -8.20
N PHE A 363 4.14 18.08 -7.11
CA PHE A 363 5.47 18.17 -6.53
C PHE A 363 6.44 17.42 -7.46
N LYS A 364 7.17 18.17 -8.31
CA LYS A 364 8.23 17.61 -9.16
C LYS A 364 9.52 17.53 -8.36
N THR A 365 9.68 16.47 -7.58
CA THR A 365 11.00 16.11 -7.04
C THR A 365 11.69 15.21 -8.06
N LYS A 366 12.94 15.53 -8.45
CA LYS A 366 13.71 14.77 -9.43
C LYS A 366 15.15 14.59 -8.96
N ALA A 367 15.63 13.35 -8.93
CA ALA A 367 17.06 13.03 -8.83
C ALA A 367 17.51 12.39 -10.15
N THR A 368 18.60 12.87 -10.74
CA THR A 368 19.18 12.28 -11.95
C THR A 368 20.69 12.26 -11.86
N VAL A 369 21.33 11.10 -11.98
CA VAL A 369 22.79 11.06 -11.85
C VAL A 369 23.45 11.61 -13.11
N VAL A 370 23.08 11.08 -14.28
CA VAL A 370 23.62 11.51 -15.58
C VAL A 370 22.48 11.97 -16.50
N ASP A 371 22.47 13.25 -16.88
CA ASP A 371 21.47 13.87 -17.76
C ASP A 371 22.16 14.42 -19.02
N ASN A 372 21.89 13.80 -20.18
CA ASN A 372 22.47 14.15 -21.49
C ASN A 372 23.98 14.37 -21.45
N SER A 373 24.70 13.47 -20.77
CA SER A 373 26.11 13.64 -20.43
C SER A 373 26.87 12.33 -20.64
N ARG A 374 28.20 12.40 -20.63
CA ARG A 374 29.10 11.27 -20.90
C ARG A 374 29.90 10.87 -19.65
N VAL A 375 30.02 9.57 -19.42
CA VAL A 375 31.04 9.00 -18.53
C VAL A 375 31.82 7.99 -19.36
N ASP A 376 33.14 8.13 -19.38
CA ASP A 376 34.08 7.24 -20.05
C ASP A 376 35.14 6.90 -19.02
N ILE A 377 35.21 5.62 -18.64
CA ILE A 377 36.16 5.16 -17.61
C ILE A 377 37.45 4.57 -18.19
N GLY A 378 37.51 4.39 -19.51
CA GLY A 378 38.76 4.28 -20.24
C GLY A 378 39.22 2.85 -20.48
N MET A 379 40.37 2.46 -19.93
CA MET A 379 40.94 1.10 -20.05
C MET A 379 41.32 0.62 -18.66
N GLY A 380 41.02 -0.61 -18.29
CA GLY A 380 41.33 -1.12 -16.97
C GLY A 380 40.27 -2.07 -16.44
N ASN A 381 40.29 -2.32 -15.13
CA ASN A 381 39.18 -3.00 -14.45
C ASN A 381 38.55 -1.95 -13.54
N ASP A 382 37.56 -1.27 -14.09
CA ASP A 382 37.00 -0.03 -13.57
C ASP A 382 35.70 -0.28 -12.82
N LYS A 383 35.32 0.70 -11.99
CA LYS A 383 34.06 0.65 -11.24
C LYS A 383 33.28 1.93 -11.42
N LEU A 384 32.08 1.83 -11.98
CA LEU A 384 31.15 2.94 -12.13
C LEU A 384 29.88 2.71 -11.30
N GLY A 385 29.70 3.52 -10.25
CA GLY A 385 28.51 3.52 -9.41
C GLY A 385 27.63 4.75 -9.64
N LEU A 386 26.37 4.55 -10.05
CA LEU A 386 25.35 5.59 -10.20
C LEU A 386 24.25 5.39 -9.14
N ASN A 387 23.97 6.42 -8.34
CA ASN A 387 22.94 6.34 -7.30
C ASN A 387 22.00 7.55 -7.31
N ALA A 388 20.74 7.35 -7.69
CA ALA A 388 19.68 8.35 -7.64
C ALA A 388 18.65 8.00 -6.57
N VAL A 389 18.40 8.93 -5.65
CA VAL A 389 17.36 8.77 -4.62
C VAL A 389 16.44 9.99 -4.60
N SER A 390 15.15 9.77 -4.74
CA SER A 390 14.14 10.83 -4.71
C SER A 390 12.87 10.44 -3.97
N ASN A 391 12.08 11.43 -3.56
CA ASN A 391 10.68 11.23 -3.15
C ASN A 391 9.65 11.63 -4.21
N GLY A 392 10.06 11.58 -5.48
CA GLY A 392 9.21 11.77 -6.64
C GLY A 392 9.72 10.90 -7.79
N THR A 393 10.65 11.45 -8.58
CA THR A 393 11.28 10.75 -9.72
C THR A 393 12.76 10.51 -9.48
N ALA A 394 13.24 9.28 -9.63
CA ALA A 394 14.67 8.92 -9.54
C ALA A 394 15.15 8.29 -10.85
N ILE A 395 16.24 8.79 -11.42
CA ILE A 395 16.80 8.27 -12.68
C ILE A 395 18.32 8.07 -12.55
N GLY A 396 18.82 6.86 -12.82
CA GLY A 396 20.27 6.59 -12.89
C GLY A 396 20.92 7.35 -14.06
N GLY A 397 20.52 7.07 -15.30
CA GLY A 397 20.97 7.80 -16.50
C GLY A 397 19.82 8.16 -17.44
N TRP A 398 19.68 9.43 -17.83
CA TRP A 398 18.75 9.90 -18.86
C TRP A 398 19.51 10.53 -20.03
N GLY A 399 19.39 9.99 -21.25
CA GLY A 399 20.21 10.50 -22.36
C GLY A 399 21.71 10.29 -22.14
N ALA A 400 22.08 9.36 -21.25
CA ALA A 400 23.45 9.16 -20.84
C ALA A 400 24.21 8.35 -21.89
N ARG A 401 25.47 8.70 -22.13
CA ARG A 401 26.41 7.83 -22.84
C ARG A 401 27.45 7.35 -21.84
N ILE A 402 27.41 6.07 -21.52
CA ILE A 402 28.34 5.40 -20.62
C ILE A 402 29.22 4.51 -21.49
N THR A 403 30.51 4.57 -21.27
CA THR A 403 31.48 3.70 -21.91
C THR A 403 32.37 3.15 -20.80
N LEU A 404 32.37 1.83 -20.63
CA LEU A 404 33.19 1.16 -19.63
C LEU A 404 34.61 0.97 -20.20
N GLY A 405 34.72 0.46 -21.43
CA GLY A 405 35.95 0.43 -22.22
C GLY A 405 35.86 1.04 -23.62
N GLN A 406 36.90 1.75 -24.08
CA GLN A 406 37.12 2.04 -25.51
C GLN A 406 38.36 1.32 -26.05
N ASP A 407 38.24 0.00 -26.21
CA ASP A 407 39.31 -0.82 -26.76
C ASP A 407 39.32 -0.81 -28.29
N TYR A 408 39.69 0.34 -28.86
CA TYR A 408 40.12 0.40 -30.25
C TYR A 408 41.58 -0.10 -30.38
N ALA A 409 41.74 -1.42 -30.48
CA ALA A 409 42.71 -2.06 -31.38
C ALA A 409 44.21 -2.15 -31.00
N CYS A 410 44.58 -2.52 -29.77
CA CYS A 410 45.98 -2.90 -29.48
C CYS A 410 46.19 -4.33 -28.94
N GLY A 411 45.70 -5.35 -29.66
CA GLY A 411 46.38 -6.61 -30.00
C GLY A 411 47.12 -7.47 -28.95
N TYR A 412 47.13 -7.16 -27.66
CA TYR A 412 47.84 -7.93 -26.64
C TYR A 412 47.19 -7.76 -25.26
N ARG A 413 46.19 -8.60 -24.99
CA ARG A 413 45.59 -8.95 -23.69
C ARG A 413 45.76 -7.89 -22.57
N PRO A 414 44.70 -7.12 -22.32
CA PRO A 414 44.13 -7.11 -20.99
C PRO A 414 42.67 -7.57 -21.04
N GLN A 415 42.27 -8.36 -20.04
CA GLN A 415 40.87 -8.58 -19.72
C GLN A 415 40.47 -7.36 -18.90
N ASP A 416 39.66 -6.50 -19.49
CA ASP A 416 39.13 -5.30 -18.84
C ASP A 416 37.77 -5.67 -18.25
N ASN A 417 37.78 -6.24 -17.04
CA ASN A 417 36.57 -6.68 -16.37
C ASN A 417 35.98 -5.52 -15.57
N ASP A 418 35.03 -4.79 -16.18
CA ASP A 418 34.44 -3.58 -15.60
C ASP A 418 33.18 -3.88 -14.77
N GLU A 419 32.90 -3.02 -13.80
CA GLU A 419 31.72 -3.12 -12.94
C GLU A 419 30.84 -1.86 -13.06
N LEU A 420 29.62 -2.01 -13.59
CA LEU A 420 28.61 -0.95 -13.64
C LEU A 420 27.48 -1.23 -12.66
N LYS A 421 27.33 -0.38 -11.64
CA LYS A 421 26.23 -0.46 -10.67
C LYS A 421 25.33 0.75 -10.74
N ILE A 422 24.04 0.53 -11.01
CA ILE A 422 23.03 1.59 -11.08
C ILE A 422 21.96 1.32 -10.03
N ARG A 423 21.72 2.30 -9.16
CA ARG A 423 20.64 2.30 -8.18
C ARG A 423 19.73 3.50 -8.39
N ALA A 424 18.44 3.25 -8.58
CA ALA A 424 17.43 4.30 -8.69
C ALA A 424 16.26 4.00 -7.75
N THR A 425 16.16 4.77 -6.66
CA THR A 425 15.10 4.62 -5.65
C THR A 425 14.22 5.86 -5.59
N ALA A 426 12.94 5.69 -5.93
CA ALA A 426 11.92 6.71 -5.74
C ALA A 426 10.96 6.26 -4.62
N SER A 427 10.80 7.05 -3.56
CA SER A 427 9.89 6.70 -2.45
C SER A 427 9.06 7.87 -1.93
N ASP A 428 7.74 7.71 -1.84
CA ASP A 428 6.93 8.72 -1.16
C ASP A 428 7.31 8.79 0.33
N LEU A 429 7.49 10.01 0.86
CA LEU A 429 7.80 10.23 2.28
C LEU A 429 6.74 9.61 3.20
N LYS A 430 7.15 8.72 4.12
CA LYS A 430 6.28 8.15 5.17
C LYS A 430 5.50 9.25 5.90
N PHE A 431 4.17 9.21 5.79
CA PHE A 431 3.28 10.09 6.53
C PHE A 431 3.12 9.60 7.97
N SER A 432 3.54 10.39 8.95
CA SER A 432 3.05 10.23 10.32
C SER A 432 1.65 10.82 10.41
N SER A 433 0.63 10.00 10.67
CA SER A 433 -0.74 10.48 10.85
C SER A 433 -0.83 11.26 12.16
N TYR A 434 -1.21 12.54 12.09
CA TYR A 434 -1.49 13.35 13.27
C TYR A 434 -2.98 13.21 13.64
N LYS A 435 -3.26 12.65 14.82
CA LYS A 435 -4.61 12.52 15.38
C LYS A 435 -5.15 13.90 15.77
N TYR A 436 -6.17 14.40 15.08
CA TYR A 436 -6.87 15.64 15.43
C TYR A 436 -8.28 15.28 15.90
N SER A 437 -8.52 15.23 17.22
CA SER A 437 -9.89 15.10 17.72
C SER A 437 -10.53 16.49 17.82
N SER A 438 -11.68 16.70 17.18
CA SER A 438 -12.52 17.85 17.46
C SER A 438 -13.88 17.37 17.95
N ALA A 439 -14.04 17.31 19.27
CA ALA A 439 -15.35 17.16 19.88
C ALA A 439 -16.14 18.46 19.67
N TYR A 440 -17.25 18.38 18.92
CA TYR A 440 -18.27 19.42 18.88
C TYR A 440 -19.41 18.97 19.79
N GLU A 441 -19.38 19.38 21.06
CA GLU A 441 -20.57 19.32 21.92
C GLU A 441 -21.52 20.43 21.49
N ASN A 442 -22.66 20.06 20.93
CA ASN A 442 -23.74 21.00 20.64
C ASN A 442 -24.88 20.72 21.63
N SER A 443 -24.73 21.21 22.87
CA SER A 443 -25.83 21.22 23.84
C SER A 443 -26.78 22.36 23.47
N THR A 444 -27.85 22.02 22.75
CA THR A 444 -29.00 22.93 22.60
C THR A 444 -29.99 22.63 23.72
N VAL A 445 -29.94 23.44 24.78
CA VAL A 445 -31.05 23.55 25.73
C VAL A 445 -32.14 24.37 25.06
N SER A 446 -33.19 23.71 24.57
CA SER A 446 -34.40 24.40 24.12
C SER A 446 -35.31 24.65 25.32
N SER A 447 -35.27 25.87 25.88
CA SER A 447 -36.38 26.35 26.70
C SER A 447 -37.53 26.68 25.75
N TRP A 448 -38.63 25.94 25.85
CA TRP A 448 -39.86 26.25 25.16
C TRP A 448 -40.50 27.50 25.79
N ASP A 449 -40.31 28.66 25.16
CA ASP A 449 -41.30 29.73 25.26
C ASP A 449 -42.24 29.61 24.06
N ASN A 450 -43.49 29.26 24.38
CA ASN A 450 -44.59 29.20 23.44
C ASN A 450 -44.88 30.62 22.93
N THR A 451 -44.48 30.93 21.70
CA THR A 451 -45.12 32.00 20.94
C THR A 451 -45.33 31.54 19.50
N TYR A 452 -46.55 31.06 19.26
CA TYR A 452 -47.11 30.86 17.93
C TYR A 452 -47.13 32.21 17.19
N SER A 453 -46.39 32.32 16.10
CA SER A 453 -46.65 33.31 15.05
C SER A 453 -46.42 32.67 13.69
N SER A 454 -47.52 32.27 13.07
CA SER A 454 -47.59 31.78 11.69
C SER A 454 -47.46 32.93 10.69
N THR A 455 -46.49 32.87 9.79
CA THR A 455 -46.66 33.39 8.43
C THR A 455 -45.79 32.59 7.46
N HIS A 456 -46.47 31.85 6.59
CA HIS A 456 -45.95 31.29 5.33
C HIS A 456 -45.59 32.42 4.36
N GLU A 457 -44.46 32.29 3.65
CA GLU A 457 -44.37 32.69 2.25
C GLU A 457 -43.56 31.66 1.45
N TYR A 458 -44.21 31.13 0.42
CA TYR A 458 -43.67 30.25 -0.61
C TYR A 458 -42.83 31.06 -1.61
N SER A 459 -41.69 30.52 -2.03
CA SER A 459 -41.15 30.80 -3.38
C SER A 459 -40.36 29.60 -3.92
N SER A 460 -41.01 28.98 -4.90
CA SER A 460 -40.62 27.96 -5.87
C SER A 460 -39.16 27.89 -6.32
N GLY A 461 -38.67 26.67 -6.61
CA GLY A 461 -37.57 26.49 -7.57
C GLY A 461 -36.88 25.12 -7.64
N ASN A 462 -37.55 24.15 -8.25
CA ASN A 462 -37.01 22.94 -8.91
C ASN A 462 -36.70 21.65 -8.14
N ARG A 463 -37.38 20.61 -8.67
CA ARG A 463 -37.46 19.21 -8.32
C ARG A 463 -36.26 18.41 -8.86
N SER A 464 -35.81 17.42 -8.11
CA SER A 464 -35.60 16.06 -8.64
C SER A 464 -35.97 15.03 -7.57
N THR A 465 -36.69 14.04 -8.02
CA THR A 465 -37.57 13.09 -7.34
C THR A 465 -36.84 11.91 -6.70
N ILE A 466 -37.12 11.66 -5.41
CA ILE A 466 -37.18 10.31 -4.86
C ILE A 466 -38.59 10.12 -4.30
N SER A 467 -39.28 9.12 -4.85
CA SER A 467 -40.63 8.70 -4.49
C SER A 467 -40.58 7.89 -3.19
N ASN A 468 -41.28 8.33 -2.15
CA ASN A 468 -41.63 7.50 -1.01
C ASN A 468 -43.15 7.27 -1.02
N TYR A 469 -43.52 5.98 -1.03
CA TYR A 469 -44.85 5.51 -0.68
C TYR A 469 -45.19 5.95 0.75
N LEU A 470 -46.18 6.85 0.89
CA LEU A 470 -46.83 7.17 2.15
C LEU A 470 -48.02 6.22 2.33
N SER A 471 -47.87 5.22 3.19
CA SER A 471 -49.00 4.59 3.89
C SER A 471 -49.22 5.31 5.21
N ARG A 472 -50.48 5.66 5.45
CA ARG A 472 -51.00 6.55 6.49
C ARG A 472 -51.73 5.71 7.54
N SER A 473 -51.21 5.67 8.76
CA SER A 473 -51.87 5.34 10.04
C SER A 473 -50.78 5.40 11.11
N GLY A 474 -50.90 5.98 12.29
CA GLY A 474 -51.92 6.66 13.07
C GLY A 474 -51.16 7.26 14.28
N ALA A 475 -51.78 8.21 15.00
CA ALA A 475 -51.11 9.01 16.01
C ALA A 475 -50.43 8.20 17.12
N SER A 476 -49.15 8.50 17.39
CA SER A 476 -48.47 8.18 18.65
C SER A 476 -47.39 9.24 18.94
N SER A 477 -47.42 9.76 20.17
CA SER A 477 -46.39 10.47 20.96
C SER A 477 -45.23 11.18 20.24
N ALA A 478 -45.07 12.48 20.53
CA ALA A 478 -43.89 13.24 20.18
C ALA A 478 -42.65 12.72 20.94
N ASN A 479 -41.81 11.92 20.28
CA ASN A 479 -40.46 11.58 20.76
C ASN A 479 -39.49 12.71 20.40
N SER A 480 -38.79 13.27 21.40
CA SER A 480 -37.60 14.10 21.17
C SER A 480 -36.38 13.19 21.03
N SER A 481 -35.98 12.88 19.80
CA SER A 481 -34.71 12.17 19.54
C SER A 481 -33.60 13.17 19.24
N THR A 482 -32.61 13.31 20.12
CA THR A 482 -31.35 14.03 19.87
C THR A 482 -30.36 13.07 19.20
N SER A 483 -30.13 13.22 17.90
CA SER A 483 -29.09 12.45 17.18
C SER A 483 -27.85 13.33 16.97
N ALA A 484 -26.73 13.00 17.61
CA ALA A 484 -25.44 13.65 17.37
C ALA A 484 -24.60 12.78 16.42
N SER A 485 -24.61 13.07 15.12
CA SER A 485 -23.73 12.39 14.16
C SER A 485 -22.41 13.16 14.02
N ALA A 486 -21.32 12.69 14.65
CA ALA A 486 -19.98 13.24 14.43
C ALA A 486 -19.35 12.56 13.20
N ARG A 487 -19.45 13.20 12.03
CA ARG A 487 -18.82 12.70 10.81
C ARG A 487 -17.47 13.37 10.60
N GLU A 488 -16.39 12.70 10.98
CA GLU A 488 -15.02 13.14 10.65
C GLU A 488 -14.68 12.74 9.20
N SER A 489 -14.72 13.68 8.26
CA SER A 489 -14.28 13.47 6.88
C SER A 489 -12.92 14.11 6.64
N TYR A 490 -11.90 13.30 6.35
CA TYR A 490 -10.57 13.75 5.97
C TYR A 490 -10.39 13.58 4.46
N ASN A 491 -9.94 14.64 3.77
CA ASN A 491 -9.52 14.63 2.37
C ASN A 491 -8.04 15.04 2.33
N THR A 492 -7.13 14.09 2.03
CA THR A 492 -5.76 14.37 1.63
C THR A 492 -5.63 14.10 0.12
N SER A 493 -4.61 14.68 -0.50
CA SER A 493 -4.50 14.79 -1.95
C SER A 493 -4.22 13.44 -2.63
N THR A 494 -4.57 13.34 -3.91
CA THR A 494 -3.98 12.39 -4.85
C THR A 494 -2.45 12.40 -4.67
N GLY A 495 -1.87 11.25 -4.33
CA GLY A 495 -0.41 11.12 -4.22
C GLY A 495 0.28 11.42 -5.55
N ASN A 496 1.56 11.79 -5.51
CA ASN A 496 2.34 11.99 -6.73
C ASN A 496 2.54 10.64 -7.43
N THR A 497 2.77 10.67 -8.74
CA THR A 497 3.35 9.52 -9.45
C THR A 497 4.78 9.33 -8.93
N VAL A 498 5.10 8.13 -8.47
CA VAL A 498 6.46 7.74 -8.08
C VAL A 498 7.05 6.97 -9.26
N GLU A 499 8.12 7.50 -9.85
CA GLU A 499 8.76 6.93 -11.03
C GLU A 499 10.24 6.70 -10.76
N ALA A 500 10.72 5.47 -10.94
CA ALA A 500 12.13 5.14 -10.88
C ALA A 500 12.58 4.54 -12.21
N ALA A 501 13.73 4.98 -12.74
CA ALA A 501 14.34 4.40 -13.91
C ALA A 501 15.85 4.18 -13.71
N GLY A 502 16.38 3.01 -14.06
CA GLY A 502 17.83 2.77 -14.05
C GLY A 502 18.49 3.53 -15.20
N LEU A 503 18.27 3.06 -16.42
CA LEU A 503 18.69 3.68 -17.67
C LEU A 503 17.46 4.11 -18.49
N ALA A 504 17.49 5.32 -19.05
CA ALA A 504 16.40 5.87 -19.85
C ALA A 504 16.92 6.68 -21.05
N ASN A 505 16.69 6.20 -22.27
CA ASN A 505 17.22 6.79 -23.50
C ASN A 505 18.74 6.91 -23.48
N SER A 506 19.42 5.93 -22.90
CA SER A 506 20.86 5.92 -22.70
C SER A 506 21.55 4.88 -23.57
N VAL A 507 22.87 4.97 -23.66
CA VAL A 507 23.72 3.99 -24.33
C VAL A 507 24.80 3.57 -23.34
N VAL A 508 24.94 2.27 -23.11
CA VAL A 508 26.06 1.64 -22.38
C VAL A 508 26.83 0.80 -23.39
N LEU A 509 28.15 0.99 -23.44
CA LEU A 509 29.08 0.18 -24.22
C LEU A 509 30.13 -0.34 -23.24
N ALA A 510 30.16 -1.65 -22.97
CA ALA A 510 31.07 -2.23 -21.98
C ALA A 510 32.44 -2.54 -22.60
N GLY A 511 32.49 -3.30 -23.70
CA GLY A 511 33.67 -3.35 -24.58
C GLY A 511 34.26 -4.75 -24.71
N LEU A 512 35.48 -4.94 -24.21
CA LEU A 512 36.17 -6.22 -24.17
C LEU A 512 36.42 -6.59 -22.71
N GLY A 513 36.30 -7.87 -22.35
CA GLY A 513 36.49 -8.35 -20.98
C GLY A 513 35.21 -8.90 -20.38
N ASP A 514 35.29 -9.49 -19.20
CA ASP A 514 34.12 -10.05 -18.52
C ASP A 514 33.48 -8.96 -17.64
N ASP A 515 32.39 -8.34 -18.12
CA ASP A 515 31.77 -7.17 -17.50
C ASP A 515 30.58 -7.52 -16.58
N ASP A 516 30.45 -6.84 -15.43
CA ASP A 516 29.33 -7.01 -14.48
C ASP A 516 28.45 -5.76 -14.41
N ILE A 517 27.25 -5.83 -14.99
CA ILE A 517 26.26 -4.76 -15.04
C ILE A 517 25.08 -5.10 -14.12
N ASP A 518 24.94 -4.36 -13.01
CA ASP A 518 23.85 -4.54 -12.03
C ASP A 518 22.99 -3.26 -11.91
N ILE A 519 21.69 -3.40 -12.19
CA ILE A 519 20.71 -2.31 -12.21
C ILE A 519 19.58 -2.63 -11.23
N ASP A 520 19.52 -1.90 -10.12
CA ASP A 520 18.49 -2.02 -9.08
C ASP A 520 17.58 -0.78 -9.06
N VAL A 521 16.28 -0.98 -9.32
CA VAL A 521 15.31 0.10 -9.47
C VAL A 521 14.09 -0.17 -8.60
N LYS A 522 13.82 0.75 -7.68
CA LYS A 522 12.71 0.64 -6.73
C LYS A 522 11.82 1.89 -6.73
N ALA A 523 10.52 1.70 -6.95
CA ALA A 523 9.49 2.72 -6.84
C ALA A 523 8.50 2.35 -5.71
N GLU A 524 8.70 2.92 -4.52
CA GLU A 524 7.92 2.63 -3.33
C GLU A 524 6.94 3.75 -2.99
N ARG A 525 5.73 3.39 -2.58
CA ARG A 525 4.76 4.36 -2.08
C ARG A 525 4.10 3.89 -0.81
N THR A 526 4.19 4.69 0.24
CA THR A 526 3.44 4.48 1.48
C THR A 526 2.20 5.39 1.50
N VAL A 527 1.01 4.83 1.24
CA VAL A 527 -0.26 5.57 1.29
C VAL A 527 -0.87 5.46 2.69
N SER A 528 -0.90 6.56 3.44
CA SER A 528 -1.69 6.63 4.68
C SER A 528 -3.15 7.02 4.37
N SER A 529 -4.07 6.17 4.83
CA SER A 529 -5.54 6.21 4.78
C SER A 529 -6.26 7.49 4.33
N LEU A 530 -7.24 7.34 3.41
CA LEU A 530 -8.33 8.29 3.20
C LEU A 530 -9.69 7.65 2.97
N SER A 531 -10.70 8.34 3.48
CA SER A 531 -12.13 7.96 3.49
C SER A 531 -12.90 8.24 2.19
N GLY A 532 -12.23 8.60 1.09
CA GLY A 532 -12.86 8.91 -0.19
C GLY A 532 -12.65 7.81 -1.22
N LEU A 533 -13.73 7.38 -1.89
CA LEU A 533 -13.79 6.51 -3.08
C LEU A 533 -13.03 7.04 -4.32
N GLN A 534 -12.03 7.90 -4.15
CA GLN A 534 -11.22 8.38 -5.26
C GLN A 534 -10.32 7.25 -5.75
N ARG A 535 -10.56 6.91 -7.03
CA ARG A 535 -9.88 5.87 -7.80
C ARG A 535 -8.38 5.88 -7.50
N PHE A 536 -7.84 4.70 -7.18
CA PHE A 536 -6.41 4.39 -6.99
C PHE A 536 -5.55 4.58 -8.27
N GLY A 537 -5.88 5.55 -9.13
CA GLY A 537 -5.28 5.74 -10.45
C GLY A 537 -3.90 6.37 -10.48
N THR A 538 -3.16 6.36 -9.36
CA THR A 538 -1.78 6.87 -9.32
C THR A 538 -0.84 5.67 -9.28
N LYS A 539 -0.26 5.38 -10.44
CA LYS A 539 0.64 4.25 -10.68
C LYS A 539 2.02 4.57 -10.11
N ASN A 540 2.63 3.62 -9.42
CA ASN A 540 4.08 3.62 -9.24
C ASN A 540 4.67 2.90 -10.43
N THR A 541 5.73 3.43 -11.02
CA THR A 541 6.42 2.78 -12.14
C THR A 541 7.89 2.64 -11.84
N ALA A 542 8.42 1.43 -11.96
CA ALA A 542 9.86 1.16 -11.92
C ALA A 542 10.27 0.61 -13.28
N THR A 543 11.34 1.11 -13.88
CA THR A 543 11.86 0.56 -15.14
C THR A 543 13.37 0.40 -15.06
N GLY A 544 13.89 -0.81 -15.30
CA GLY A 544 15.33 -1.07 -15.27
C GLY A 544 16.03 -0.32 -16.38
N VAL A 545 15.73 -0.73 -17.62
CA VAL A 545 16.27 -0.17 -18.86
C VAL A 545 15.11 0.26 -19.76
N LYS A 546 15.09 1.52 -20.19
CA LYS A 546 14.00 2.12 -20.97
C LYS A 546 14.51 2.85 -22.21
N GLY A 547 14.02 2.53 -23.41
CA GLY A 547 14.43 3.26 -24.62
C GLY A 547 15.95 3.27 -24.86
N SER A 548 16.70 2.34 -24.29
CA SER A 548 18.16 2.39 -24.19
C SER A 548 18.82 1.25 -24.96
N LEU A 549 20.12 1.40 -25.22
CA LEU A 549 21.00 0.35 -25.73
C LEU A 549 21.98 -0.05 -24.62
N VAL A 550 22.06 -1.34 -24.33
CA VAL A 550 23.14 -1.95 -23.54
C VAL A 550 23.86 -2.90 -24.48
N ASP A 551 25.16 -2.69 -24.66
CA ASP A 551 26.04 -3.49 -25.51
C ASP A 551 27.21 -3.91 -24.60
N ALA A 552 27.24 -5.18 -24.20
CA ALA A 552 28.25 -5.72 -23.28
C ALA A 552 29.55 -5.99 -24.05
N GLY A 553 29.47 -6.68 -25.20
CA GLY A 553 30.54 -6.67 -26.20
C GLY A 553 31.19 -8.04 -26.34
N VAL A 554 32.41 -8.22 -25.84
CA VAL A 554 33.13 -9.49 -25.96
C VAL A 554 33.70 -9.88 -24.61
N GLY A 555 33.31 -11.05 -24.11
CA GLY A 555 33.73 -11.63 -22.84
C GLY A 555 32.56 -12.40 -22.23
N ASN A 556 32.78 -12.99 -21.06
CA ASN A 556 31.70 -13.68 -20.35
C ASN A 556 30.99 -12.65 -19.45
N ASP A 557 30.01 -11.97 -20.01
CA ASP A 557 29.36 -10.81 -19.42
C ASP A 557 28.18 -11.19 -18.53
N ARG A 558 27.91 -10.37 -17.52
CA ARG A 558 26.78 -10.56 -16.61
C ARG A 558 25.91 -9.31 -16.55
N LEU A 559 24.62 -9.47 -16.80
CA LEU A 559 23.61 -8.42 -16.67
C LEU A 559 22.51 -8.82 -15.67
N SER A 560 22.43 -8.10 -14.54
CA SER A 560 21.39 -8.23 -13.53
C SER A 560 20.50 -6.99 -13.51
N ILE A 561 19.19 -7.16 -13.70
CA ILE A 561 18.22 -6.08 -13.62
C ILE A 561 17.11 -6.44 -12.63
N ASN A 562 17.07 -5.74 -11.50
CA ASN A 562 16.07 -5.92 -10.46
C ASN A 562 15.13 -4.72 -10.43
N THR A 563 13.83 -4.94 -10.64
CA THR A 563 12.84 -3.87 -10.70
C THR A 563 11.63 -4.13 -9.81
N GLU A 564 11.36 -3.20 -8.91
CA GLU A 564 10.31 -3.34 -7.91
C GLU A 564 9.46 -2.07 -7.85
N ALA A 565 8.15 -2.20 -8.07
CA ALA A 565 7.19 -1.11 -7.87
C ALA A 565 6.15 -1.54 -6.85
N VAL A 566 6.15 -0.95 -5.65
CA VAL A 566 5.27 -1.38 -4.55
C VAL A 566 4.54 -0.20 -3.95
N SER A 567 3.24 -0.37 -3.69
CA SER A 567 2.42 0.54 -2.93
C SER A 567 1.88 -0.14 -1.68
N GLU A 568 2.42 0.21 -0.52
CA GLU A 568 1.82 -0.17 0.76
C GLU A 568 0.72 0.82 1.12
N TYR A 569 -0.46 0.31 1.49
CA TYR A 569 -1.53 1.13 2.04
C TYR A 569 -2.06 0.55 3.35
N GLU A 570 -2.31 1.46 4.28
CA GLU A 570 -3.01 1.16 5.52
C GLU A 570 -4.20 2.11 5.65
N ARG A 571 -5.40 1.55 5.77
CA ARG A 571 -6.66 2.29 5.90
C ARG A 571 -7.37 1.85 7.17
N THR A 572 -7.53 2.76 8.12
CA THR A 572 -8.39 2.52 9.30
C THR A 572 -9.53 3.52 9.28
N TYR A 573 -10.75 3.02 9.11
CA TYR A 573 -11.99 3.77 9.21
C TYR A 573 -12.66 3.46 10.55
N LYS A 574 -12.89 4.48 11.37
CA LYS A 574 -13.64 4.37 12.63
C LYS A 574 -14.83 5.31 12.56
N SER A 575 -16.03 4.77 12.71
CA SER A 575 -17.29 5.52 12.82
C SER A 575 -17.99 5.08 14.10
N THR A 576 -18.23 6.02 15.00
CA THR A 576 -19.02 5.82 16.22
C THR A 576 -20.34 6.57 16.05
N ASN A 577 -21.45 5.83 16.06
CA ASN A 577 -22.80 6.40 16.09
C ASN A 577 -23.41 6.07 17.45
N ASP A 578 -23.45 7.06 18.33
CA ASP A 578 -24.10 6.94 19.63
C ASP A 578 -25.54 7.47 19.48
N HIS A 579 -26.53 6.59 19.71
CA HIS A 579 -27.95 6.90 19.65
C HIS A 579 -28.58 6.62 21.02
N ASP A 580 -28.89 7.70 21.74
CA ASP A 580 -29.56 7.65 23.04
C ASP A 580 -31.02 8.08 22.88
N SER A 581 -31.97 7.20 23.21
CA SER A 581 -33.42 7.49 23.15
C SER A 581 -34.14 7.01 24.41
N SER A 582 -34.67 7.93 25.21
CA SER A 582 -35.56 7.60 26.34
C SER A 582 -37.01 8.00 26.02
N SER A 583 -37.97 7.19 26.44
CA SER A 583 -39.39 7.50 26.33
C SER A 583 -40.15 7.07 27.60
N ASP A 584 -40.69 8.04 28.34
CA ASP A 584 -41.47 7.80 29.56
C ASP A 584 -42.98 7.77 29.26
N TYR A 585 -43.71 6.76 29.78
CA TYR A 585 -45.17 6.64 29.60
C TYR A 585 -45.87 6.26 30.92
N SER A 586 -46.71 7.16 31.47
CA SER A 586 -47.49 6.89 32.71
C SER A 586 -48.99 7.04 32.48
N SER A 587 -49.80 6.14 33.06
CA SER A 587 -51.29 6.15 33.01
C SER A 587 -51.88 5.55 34.28
N SER A 588 -52.73 6.29 35.00
CA SER A 588 -53.44 5.84 36.21
C SER A 588 -54.96 5.79 36.00
N TYR A 589 -55.62 4.73 36.49
CA TYR A 589 -57.09 4.60 36.54
C TYR A 589 -57.53 4.29 37.98
N SER A 590 -58.50 5.04 38.50
CA SER A 590 -59.08 4.85 39.84
C SER A 590 -60.56 4.48 39.68
N TYR A 591 -60.99 3.33 40.22
CA TYR A 591 -62.41 2.93 40.29
C TYR A 591 -62.81 2.84 41.77
N SER A 592 -63.65 3.76 42.22
CA SER A 592 -64.32 3.74 43.54
C SER A 592 -65.80 3.60 43.26
N SER A 593 -66.45 2.57 43.78
CA SER A 593 -67.90 2.38 43.64
C SER A 593 -68.55 2.06 44.99
N ASP A 594 -69.00 3.11 45.69
CA ASP A 594 -69.97 2.98 46.76
C ASP A 594 -71.31 2.57 46.16
N TYR A 595 -71.76 1.35 46.46
CA TYR A 595 -73.02 0.81 45.92
C TYR A 595 -74.00 0.46 47.04
N GLU A 596 -74.62 1.48 47.63
CA GLU A 596 -75.91 1.32 48.31
C GLU A 596 -77.00 1.11 47.25
N ARG A 597 -77.45 -0.13 47.07
CA ARG A 597 -78.73 -0.41 46.39
C ARG A 597 -79.75 -0.99 47.36
N SER A 598 -80.58 -0.11 47.92
CA SER A 598 -81.94 -0.47 48.32
C SER A 598 -82.75 -0.73 47.04
N TYR A 599 -83.18 -1.97 46.83
CA TYR A 599 -84.21 -2.26 45.82
C TYR A 599 -85.58 -2.11 46.44
N ASP A 600 -86.19 -0.95 46.22
CA ASP A 600 -87.64 -0.81 46.29
C ASP A 600 -88.21 -1.29 44.94
N ARG A 601 -88.49 -2.59 44.84
CA ARG A 601 -89.51 -3.09 43.92
C ARG A 601 -90.64 -3.61 44.78
N GLY A 602 -91.69 -2.78 44.86
CA GLY A 602 -92.93 -3.14 45.51
C GLY A 602 -93.46 -4.48 45.02
N ASN A 603 -94.15 -5.14 45.95
CA ASN A 603 -94.97 -6.34 45.83
C ASN A 603 -94.26 -7.70 45.87
N GLY A 604 -94.30 -8.30 47.06
CA GLY A 604 -94.19 -9.75 47.25
C GLY A 604 -93.29 -10.11 48.42
N GLY A 605 -93.88 -10.24 49.61
CA GLY A 605 -93.16 -10.38 50.87
C GLY A 605 -92.19 -11.57 50.95
N SER A 606 -91.00 -11.30 51.48
CA SER A 606 -90.27 -12.07 52.51
C SER A 606 -88.88 -11.48 52.63
N SER A 607 -88.64 -10.74 53.72
CA SER A 607 -87.39 -10.05 54.04
C SER A 607 -86.28 -11.02 54.45
N SER A 608 -85.10 -10.86 53.84
CA SER A 608 -83.80 -11.29 54.37
C SER A 608 -82.73 -10.30 53.89
N SER A 609 -82.10 -9.57 54.81
CA SER A 609 -81.06 -8.58 54.56
C SER A 609 -79.67 -9.24 54.53
N TYR A 610 -78.85 -8.87 53.55
CA TYR A 610 -77.44 -9.27 53.38
C TYR A 610 -76.60 -7.99 53.19
N SER A 611 -75.54 -7.81 53.99
CA SER A 611 -74.55 -6.75 53.84
C SER A 611 -73.16 -7.36 53.70
N SER A 612 -72.41 -6.97 52.66
CA SER A 612 -71.00 -7.32 52.44
C SER A 612 -70.34 -6.14 51.71
N SER A 613 -69.20 -5.67 52.20
CA SER A 613 -68.39 -4.58 51.64
C SER A 613 -67.05 -5.11 51.14
N TYR A 614 -66.58 -4.63 49.99
CA TYR A 614 -65.26 -4.93 49.41
C TYR A 614 -64.59 -3.62 48.97
N ASP A 615 -63.30 -3.44 49.29
CA ASP A 615 -62.50 -2.27 48.91
C ASP A 615 -61.19 -2.74 48.26
N GLY A 616 -60.80 -2.15 47.12
CA GLY A 616 -59.57 -2.53 46.40
C GLY A 616 -59.13 -1.48 45.35
N SER A 617 -57.83 -1.18 45.30
CA SER A 617 -57.21 -0.18 44.39
C SER A 617 -56.01 -0.75 43.62
N SER A 618 -55.76 -0.29 42.39
CA SER A 618 -54.64 -0.73 41.50
C SER A 618 -53.99 0.46 40.77
N SER A 619 -52.65 0.45 40.59
CA SER A 619 -51.87 1.45 39.84
C SER A 619 -50.81 0.81 38.92
N TYR A 620 -50.54 1.40 37.75
CA TYR A 620 -49.58 0.93 36.73
C TYR A 620 -48.54 2.01 36.37
N ASN A 621 -47.25 1.65 36.31
CA ASN A 621 -46.16 2.53 35.84
C ASN A 621 -45.16 1.72 34.97
N SER A 622 -44.69 2.27 33.85
CA SER A 622 -43.73 1.62 32.93
C SER A 622 -42.75 2.64 32.34
N ASN A 623 -41.45 2.45 32.59
CA ASN A 623 -40.35 3.22 31.99
C ASN A 623 -39.58 2.33 31.00
N ASN A 624 -39.18 2.87 29.84
CA ASN A 624 -38.39 2.16 28.81
C ASN A 624 -37.21 3.05 28.38
N GLU A 625 -36.01 2.70 28.83
CA GLU A 625 -34.76 3.35 28.40
C GLU A 625 -34.09 2.47 27.34
N ASN A 626 -33.75 3.08 26.20
CA ASN A 626 -33.19 2.35 25.06
C ASN A 626 -31.94 3.09 24.56
N SER A 627 -30.76 2.60 24.97
CA SER A 627 -29.46 3.14 24.54
C SER A 627 -28.84 2.19 23.52
N SER A 628 -28.36 2.75 22.40
CA SER A 628 -27.68 1.97 21.35
C SER A 628 -26.36 2.64 20.97
N ASN A 629 -25.27 1.91 21.19
CA ASN A 629 -23.94 2.32 20.75
C ASN A 629 -23.51 1.41 19.60
N ASN A 630 -23.36 1.99 18.41
CA ASN A 630 -22.87 1.29 17.24
C ASN A 630 -21.46 1.80 16.90
N GLU A 631 -20.46 0.98 17.19
CA GLU A 631 -19.08 1.23 16.80
C GLU A 631 -18.73 0.39 15.56
N TYR A 632 -18.41 1.08 14.46
CA TYR A 632 -17.95 0.48 13.21
C TYR A 632 -16.47 0.79 13.03
N ILE A 633 -15.62 -0.24 13.17
CA ILE A 633 -14.20 -0.18 12.84
C ILE A 633 -13.96 -1.03 11.59
N ASN A 634 -13.52 -0.40 10.51
CA ASN A 634 -13.09 -1.07 9.30
C ASN A 634 -11.62 -0.75 9.07
N SER A 635 -10.74 -1.67 9.42
CA SER A 635 -9.32 -1.59 9.06
C SER A 635 -9.06 -2.45 7.82
N SER A 636 -8.24 -1.93 6.91
CA SER A 636 -7.72 -2.68 5.80
C SER A 636 -6.28 -2.27 5.53
N LYS A 637 -5.38 -3.25 5.52
CA LYS A 637 -3.99 -3.09 5.13
C LYS A 637 -3.78 -3.88 3.84
N GLY A 638 -2.97 -3.37 2.94
CA GLY A 638 -2.61 -4.14 1.76
C GLY A 638 -1.39 -3.59 1.05
N THR A 639 -0.84 -4.43 0.21
CA THR A 639 0.25 -4.12 -0.69
C THR A 639 -0.31 -4.25 -2.09
N VAL A 640 -0.27 -3.17 -2.87
CA VAL A 640 -0.63 -3.18 -4.29
C VAL A 640 0.66 -3.13 -5.09
N VAL A 641 0.82 -4.09 -5.99
CA VAL A 641 1.94 -4.11 -6.93
C VAL A 641 1.74 -2.98 -7.96
N GLY A 642 2.80 -2.19 -8.14
CA GLY A 642 2.89 -1.14 -9.16
C GLY A 642 3.19 -1.71 -10.56
N GLU A 643 3.69 -0.87 -11.46
CA GLU A 643 4.15 -1.32 -12.78
C GLU A 643 5.69 -1.34 -12.80
N ALA A 644 6.31 -2.46 -12.45
CA ALA A 644 7.73 -2.66 -12.71
C ALA A 644 7.94 -3.31 -14.09
N CYS A 645 8.99 -2.90 -14.78
CA CYS A 645 9.42 -3.50 -16.05
C CYS A 645 10.95 -3.58 -16.05
N ALA A 646 11.56 -4.76 -16.18
CA ALA A 646 13.02 -4.83 -16.22
C ALA A 646 13.56 -4.14 -17.47
N VAL A 647 13.01 -4.45 -18.65
CA VAL A 647 13.44 -3.91 -19.95
C VAL A 647 12.22 -3.44 -20.75
N ASP A 648 12.17 -2.15 -21.13
CA ASP A 648 11.08 -1.55 -21.92
C ASP A 648 11.62 -0.80 -23.14
N SER A 649 11.15 -1.17 -24.33
CA SER A 649 11.47 -0.49 -25.58
C SER A 649 12.99 -0.32 -25.81
N SER A 650 13.78 -1.32 -25.41
CA SER A 650 15.25 -1.26 -25.36
C SER A 650 15.89 -2.40 -26.14
N THR A 651 17.19 -2.28 -26.40
CA THR A 651 18.00 -3.32 -27.02
C THR A 651 19.13 -3.70 -26.05
N ILE A 652 19.28 -4.99 -25.78
CA ILE A 652 20.40 -5.58 -25.06
C ILE A 652 21.14 -6.48 -26.04
N LEU A 653 22.45 -6.24 -26.18
CA LEU A 653 23.37 -7.05 -26.97
C LEU A 653 24.45 -7.55 -25.99
N MET A 654 24.58 -8.87 -25.81
CA MET A 654 25.63 -9.42 -24.94
C MET A 654 26.91 -9.67 -25.73
N GLY A 655 26.79 -10.28 -26.91
CA GLY A 655 27.81 -10.23 -27.96
C GLY A 655 28.51 -11.57 -28.14
N SER A 656 29.71 -11.76 -27.61
CA SER A 656 30.37 -13.07 -27.70
C SER A 656 31.06 -13.48 -26.40
N GLY A 657 30.81 -14.70 -25.94
CA GLY A 657 31.28 -15.27 -24.69
C GLY A 657 30.14 -16.06 -24.04
N ASP A 658 30.38 -16.68 -22.90
CA ASP A 658 29.31 -17.37 -22.15
C ASP A 658 28.63 -16.34 -21.22
N ASP A 659 27.49 -15.79 -21.65
CA ASP A 659 26.85 -14.62 -21.06
C ASP A 659 25.66 -14.94 -20.14
N ASP A 660 25.53 -14.22 -19.02
CA ASP A 660 24.47 -14.42 -18.03
C ASP A 660 23.54 -13.18 -17.90
N ILE A 661 22.26 -13.31 -18.28
CA ILE A 661 21.22 -12.29 -18.02
C ILE A 661 20.23 -12.77 -16.94
N ASN A 662 19.99 -11.94 -15.93
CA ASN A 662 18.93 -12.13 -14.94
C ASN A 662 18.02 -10.90 -14.83
N LEU A 663 16.76 -11.04 -15.23
CA LEU A 663 15.73 -10.00 -15.20
C LEU A 663 14.66 -10.33 -14.14
N ASN A 664 14.67 -9.60 -13.03
CA ASN A 664 13.65 -9.73 -11.99
C ASN A 664 12.71 -8.51 -12.01
N SER A 665 11.41 -8.77 -12.09
CA SER A 665 10.40 -7.73 -12.01
C SER A 665 9.17 -8.18 -11.27
N ASN A 666 8.44 -7.27 -10.64
CA ASN A 666 7.13 -7.62 -10.08
C ASN A 666 5.97 -7.48 -11.07
N LYS A 667 6.23 -7.16 -12.35
CA LYS A 667 5.16 -7.14 -13.37
C LYS A 667 5.62 -7.56 -14.76
N LEU A 668 6.63 -6.93 -15.36
CA LEU A 668 7.09 -7.25 -16.72
C LEU A 668 8.59 -7.51 -16.76
N GLY A 669 9.03 -8.60 -17.38
CA GLY A 669 10.45 -8.84 -17.60
C GLY A 669 10.95 -7.98 -18.76
N ALA A 670 10.57 -8.34 -19.98
CA ALA A 670 10.87 -7.59 -21.20
C ALA A 670 9.60 -7.15 -21.93
N LYS A 671 9.58 -5.91 -22.41
CA LYS A 671 8.47 -5.33 -23.18
C LYS A 671 8.96 -4.54 -24.39
N ASN A 672 8.41 -4.78 -25.58
CA ASN A 672 8.79 -4.07 -26.82
C ASN A 672 10.31 -4.03 -27.06
N SER A 673 11.04 -5.02 -26.57
CA SER A 673 12.50 -4.99 -26.49
C SER A 673 13.12 -6.09 -27.33
N THR A 674 14.41 -5.93 -27.61
CA THR A 674 15.23 -6.96 -28.23
C THR A 674 16.32 -7.35 -27.24
N ILE A 675 16.46 -8.64 -26.97
CA ILE A 675 17.56 -9.22 -26.22
C ILE A 675 18.28 -10.16 -27.19
N ASP A 676 19.56 -9.92 -27.42
CA ASP A 676 20.42 -10.67 -28.32
C ASP A 676 21.62 -11.15 -27.50
N MET A 677 21.71 -12.44 -27.24
CA MET A 677 22.78 -13.03 -26.43
C MET A 677 24.05 -13.18 -27.27
N GLY A 678 23.93 -13.68 -28.49
CA GLY A 678 24.96 -13.57 -29.52
C GLY A 678 25.65 -14.90 -29.77
N SER A 679 26.84 -15.14 -29.23
CA SER A 679 27.53 -16.41 -29.42
C SER A 679 28.28 -16.87 -28.18
N GLY A 680 28.12 -18.13 -27.81
CA GLY A 680 28.68 -18.77 -26.62
C GLY A 680 27.57 -19.54 -25.91
N ASN A 681 27.86 -20.17 -24.78
CA ASN A 681 26.84 -20.91 -24.04
C ASN A 681 26.18 -19.97 -23.02
N ASP A 682 25.05 -19.41 -23.40
CA ASP A 682 24.43 -18.28 -22.74
C ASP A 682 23.30 -18.69 -21.79
N SER A 683 23.03 -17.89 -20.76
CA SER A 683 21.91 -18.09 -19.83
C SER A 683 21.02 -16.85 -19.69
N LEU A 684 19.72 -17.01 -19.90
CA LEU A 684 18.71 -15.97 -19.73
C LEU A 684 17.63 -16.39 -18.73
N SER A 685 17.60 -15.75 -17.55
CA SER A 685 16.52 -15.92 -16.57
C SER A 685 15.64 -14.68 -16.49
N ILE A 686 14.32 -14.85 -16.64
CA ILE A 686 13.34 -13.79 -16.46
C ILE A 686 12.31 -14.22 -15.43
N ASN A 687 12.30 -13.57 -14.27
CA ASN A 687 11.37 -13.88 -13.18
C ASN A 687 10.41 -12.72 -12.96
N THR A 688 9.10 -13.00 -13.08
CA THR A 688 8.05 -12.00 -12.92
C THR A 688 6.98 -12.39 -11.90
N GLU A 689 6.96 -11.69 -10.77
CA GLU A 689 6.09 -12.03 -9.66
C GLU A 689 5.23 -10.84 -9.20
N ALA A 690 3.96 -10.81 -9.61
CA ALA A 690 3.02 -9.75 -9.26
C ALA A 690 2.16 -10.12 -8.04
N VAL A 691 2.74 -10.33 -6.86
CA VAL A 691 1.94 -10.71 -5.68
C VAL A 691 1.44 -9.49 -4.91
N SER A 692 0.11 -9.29 -4.88
CA SER A 692 -0.53 -8.29 -4.03
C SER A 692 -1.19 -8.94 -2.82
N GLU A 693 -0.82 -8.50 -1.62
CA GLU A 693 -1.44 -8.96 -0.37
C GLU A 693 -2.52 -8.00 0.10
N TYR A 694 -3.66 -8.53 0.55
CA TYR A 694 -4.72 -7.74 1.13
C TYR A 694 -5.24 -8.36 2.42
N GLU A 695 -5.34 -7.53 3.47
CA GLU A 695 -5.97 -7.86 4.73
C GLU A 695 -7.06 -6.82 5.03
N ARG A 696 -8.30 -7.28 5.23
CA ARG A 696 -9.43 -6.45 5.68
C ARG A 696 -10.01 -7.06 6.95
N THR A 697 -10.11 -6.24 7.97
CA THR A 697 -10.78 -6.57 9.22
C THR A 697 -11.92 -5.57 9.43
N TYR A 698 -13.13 -6.08 9.29
CA TYR A 698 -14.34 -5.36 9.62
C TYR A 698 -14.82 -5.82 11.00
N LYS A 699 -14.83 -4.91 11.96
CA LYS A 699 -15.35 -5.13 13.31
C LYS A 699 -16.53 -4.17 13.53
N SER A 700 -17.70 -4.74 13.75
CA SER A 700 -18.91 -4.01 14.13
C SER A 700 -19.37 -4.55 15.48
N SER A 701 -19.44 -3.68 16.47
CA SER A 701 -20.05 -4.00 17.76
C SER A 701 -21.31 -3.17 17.91
N ASN A 702 -22.45 -3.86 17.99
CA ASN A 702 -23.74 -3.25 18.28
C ASN A 702 -24.15 -3.72 19.68
N GLY A 703 -24.03 -2.82 20.66
CA GLY A 703 -24.58 -3.02 21.99
C GLY A 703 -25.96 -2.39 22.07
N TYR A 704 -26.96 -3.18 22.45
CA TYR A 704 -28.29 -2.69 22.82
C TYR A 704 -28.53 -3.03 24.27
N ASP A 705 -28.61 -2.01 25.12
CA ASP A 705 -29.05 -2.15 26.50
C ASP A 705 -30.48 -1.66 26.59
N ARG A 706 -31.40 -2.59 26.90
CA ARG A 706 -32.82 -2.31 27.08
C ARG A 706 -33.23 -2.72 28.49
N SER A 707 -33.45 -1.73 29.35
CA SER A 707 -34.00 -1.94 30.68
C SER A 707 -35.49 -1.57 30.71
N SER A 708 -36.31 -2.44 31.30
CA SER A 708 -37.73 -2.19 31.53
C SER A 708 -38.12 -2.62 32.95
N ASP A 709 -38.51 -1.64 33.77
CA ASP A 709 -39.00 -1.87 35.13
C ASP A 709 -40.54 -1.90 35.14
N TYR A 710 -41.11 -2.97 35.72
CA TYR A 710 -42.56 -3.19 35.77
C TYR A 710 -43.04 -3.57 37.19
N SER A 711 -43.77 -2.68 37.87
CA SER A 711 -44.27 -2.93 39.23
C SER A 711 -45.80 -2.81 39.32
N SER A 712 -46.46 -3.75 40.03
CA SER A 712 -47.90 -3.67 40.34
C SER A 712 -48.24 -4.29 41.70
N SER A 713 -49.03 -3.61 42.53
CA SER A 713 -49.41 -4.11 43.88
C SER A 713 -50.93 -4.28 44.00
N TYR A 714 -51.39 -5.38 44.64
CA TYR A 714 -52.81 -5.66 44.93
C TYR A 714 -53.00 -6.13 46.39
N SER A 715 -53.90 -5.49 47.15
CA SER A 715 -54.23 -5.87 48.53
C SER A 715 -55.72 -6.21 48.65
N TYR A 716 -56.08 -7.36 49.24
CA TYR A 716 -57.47 -7.80 49.42
C TYR A 716 -57.67 -8.34 50.85
N SER A 717 -58.68 -7.85 51.57
CA SER A 717 -59.03 -8.32 52.92
C SER A 717 -60.53 -8.59 52.96
N SER A 718 -60.97 -9.74 53.49
CA SER A 718 -62.41 -10.07 53.57
C SER A 718 -62.78 -10.87 54.83
N ASP A 719 -63.55 -10.26 55.73
CA ASP A 719 -64.19 -10.93 56.86
C ASP A 719 -65.53 -11.54 56.42
N TYR A 720 -65.76 -12.83 56.68
CA TYR A 720 -66.95 -13.56 56.25
C TYR A 720 -67.62 -14.31 57.42
N GLU A 721 -68.62 -13.68 58.06
CA GLU A 721 -69.52 -14.36 59.01
C GLU A 721 -70.85 -14.73 58.31
N ARG A 722 -71.21 -16.03 58.34
CA ARG A 722 -72.46 -16.51 57.73
C ARG A 722 -73.23 -17.44 58.68
N SER A 723 -74.27 -16.91 59.31
CA SER A 723 -75.27 -17.64 60.07
C SER A 723 -76.52 -17.86 59.20
N TYR A 724 -77.00 -19.11 59.08
CA TYR A 724 -78.28 -19.42 58.46
C TYR A 724 -79.18 -20.13 59.46
N ASP A 725 -80.32 -19.50 59.77
CA ASP A 725 -81.42 -20.12 60.50
C ASP A 725 -82.69 -20.02 59.64
N ARG A 726 -83.16 -21.14 59.09
CA ARG A 726 -84.52 -21.27 58.54
C ARG A 726 -84.98 -22.73 58.65
N GLY A 727 -86.02 -22.94 59.44
CA GLY A 727 -86.57 -24.25 59.78
C GLY A 727 -87.24 -24.99 58.61
N ASN A 728 -87.12 -26.32 58.60
CA ASN A 728 -88.09 -27.23 59.23
C ASN A 728 -87.61 -28.67 58.93
N GLY A 729 -87.09 -29.36 59.93
CA GLY A 729 -86.49 -30.70 59.80
C GLY A 729 -85.05 -30.72 60.33
N GLY A 730 -84.90 -31.25 61.56
CA GLY A 730 -83.72 -31.07 62.41
C GLY A 730 -82.40 -31.58 61.83
N SER A 731 -81.42 -30.68 61.80
CA SER A 731 -80.02 -30.86 62.22
C SER A 731 -79.28 -29.55 61.91
N SER A 732 -78.94 -28.78 62.94
CA SER A 732 -78.20 -27.52 62.86
C SER A 732 -76.69 -27.77 63.13
N SER A 733 -75.81 -27.23 62.28
CA SER A 733 -74.37 -27.10 62.58
C SER A 733 -73.84 -25.77 62.03
N SER A 734 -73.28 -24.94 62.90
CA SER A 734 -72.68 -23.63 62.61
C SER A 734 -71.16 -23.74 62.41
N TYR A 735 -70.60 -22.97 61.46
CA TYR A 735 -69.17 -22.89 61.13
C TYR A 735 -68.75 -21.41 61.01
N SER A 736 -67.64 -21.00 61.65
CA SER A 736 -67.00 -19.69 61.48
C SER A 736 -65.51 -19.87 61.17
N SER A 737 -64.98 -19.17 60.15
CA SER A 737 -63.53 -19.05 59.89
C SER A 737 -63.22 -17.68 59.26
N SER A 738 -62.23 -16.97 59.77
CA SER A 738 -61.70 -15.70 59.22
C SER A 738 -60.42 -15.93 58.41
N TYR A 739 -60.22 -15.16 57.33
CA TYR A 739 -59.04 -15.23 56.46
C TYR A 739 -58.54 -13.82 56.10
N ASP A 740 -57.23 -13.56 56.28
CA ASP A 740 -56.58 -12.31 55.87
C ASP A 740 -55.29 -12.60 55.09
N GLY A 741 -55.05 -11.92 53.97
CA GLY A 741 -53.87 -12.14 53.13
C GLY A 741 -53.62 -11.09 52.04
N SER A 742 -52.38 -10.61 51.92
CA SER A 742 -51.95 -9.58 50.93
C SER A 742 -50.89 -10.12 49.94
N SER A 743 -50.84 -9.60 48.70
CA SER A 743 -49.82 -10.00 47.68
C SER A 743 -49.25 -8.81 46.87
N SER A 744 -47.93 -8.65 46.81
CA SER A 744 -47.27 -7.66 45.92
C SER A 744 -46.52 -8.33 44.76
N TYR A 745 -46.54 -7.72 43.57
CA TYR A 745 -45.83 -8.18 42.37
C TYR A 745 -44.82 -7.14 41.88
N ASN A 746 -43.55 -7.53 41.79
CA ASN A 746 -42.52 -6.71 41.16
C ASN A 746 -41.77 -7.54 40.10
N SER A 747 -41.62 -7.01 38.89
CA SER A 747 -40.90 -7.65 37.79
C SER A 747 -39.96 -6.64 37.12
N ASN A 748 -38.66 -6.85 37.31
CA ASN A 748 -37.63 -6.12 36.57
C ASN A 748 -37.12 -7.05 35.46
N ASN A 749 -37.05 -6.53 34.24
CA ASN A 749 -36.55 -7.28 33.09
C ASN A 749 -35.49 -6.44 32.40
N GLU A 750 -34.23 -6.77 32.70
CA GLU A 750 -33.05 -6.21 32.05
C GLU A 750 -32.65 -7.11 30.89
N ASN A 751 -32.57 -6.54 29.69
CA ASN A 751 -32.21 -7.26 28.49
C ASN A 751 -31.03 -6.53 27.84
N SER A 752 -29.82 -7.07 28.04
CA SER A 752 -28.62 -6.61 27.35
C SER A 752 -28.34 -7.58 26.20
N SER A 753 -28.16 -7.02 25.00
CA SER A 753 -27.70 -7.80 23.86
C SER A 753 -26.45 -7.14 23.28
N ASN A 754 -25.36 -7.89 23.30
CA ASN A 754 -24.11 -7.51 22.66
C ASN A 754 -23.92 -8.39 21.44
N ASN A 755 -24.07 -7.78 20.26
CA ASN A 755 -23.79 -8.43 19.00
C ASN A 755 -22.44 -7.92 18.50
N GLU A 756 -21.42 -8.79 18.56
CA GLU A 756 -20.12 -8.53 17.96
C GLU A 756 -20.04 -9.30 16.64
N TYR A 757 -19.85 -8.53 15.56
CA TYR A 757 -19.61 -9.03 14.22
C TYR A 757 -18.17 -8.72 13.83
N ILE A 758 -17.35 -9.77 13.73
CA ILE A 758 -16.00 -9.70 13.19
C ILE A 758 -16.00 -10.42 11.85
N ASN A 759 -15.71 -9.69 10.78
CA ASN A 759 -15.48 -10.24 9.46
C ASN A 759 -14.04 -9.90 9.06
N SER A 760 -13.14 -10.88 9.17
CA SER A 760 -11.79 -10.77 8.66
C SER A 760 -11.67 -11.50 7.33
N SER A 761 -11.04 -10.85 6.36
CA SER A 761 -10.69 -11.45 5.09
C SER A 761 -9.23 -11.15 4.81
N LYS A 762 -8.43 -12.20 4.65
CA LYS A 762 -7.07 -12.13 4.14
C LYS A 762 -7.07 -12.75 2.75
N GLY A 763 -6.43 -12.12 1.77
CA GLY A 763 -6.34 -12.66 0.44
C GLY A 763 -5.08 -12.20 -0.25
N THR A 764 -4.51 -13.10 -1.03
CA THR A 764 -3.42 -12.84 -1.94
C THR A 764 -4.01 -12.78 -3.35
N VAL A 765 -3.95 -11.59 -3.95
CA VAL A 765 -4.36 -11.40 -5.34
C VAL A 765 -3.09 -11.44 -6.18
N VAL A 766 -2.96 -12.48 -6.99
CA VAL A 766 -1.94 -12.52 -8.04
C VAL A 766 -2.33 -11.52 -9.12
N GLY A 767 -1.48 -10.52 -9.31
CA GLY A 767 -1.56 -9.53 -10.37
C GLY A 767 -1.13 -10.12 -11.71
N GLU A 768 -1.33 -9.33 -12.77
CA GLU A 768 -0.95 -9.73 -14.12
C GLU A 768 0.55 -9.51 -14.33
N ALA A 769 1.34 -10.56 -14.09
CA ALA A 769 2.76 -10.62 -14.46
C ALA A 769 2.94 -11.22 -15.86
N CYS A 770 3.93 -10.74 -16.62
CA CYS A 770 4.31 -11.36 -17.88
C CYS A 770 5.82 -11.33 -18.04
N ALA A 771 6.48 -12.46 -18.28
CA ALA A 771 7.93 -12.47 -18.46
C ALA A 771 8.33 -11.71 -19.73
N VAL A 772 7.69 -11.96 -20.87
CA VAL A 772 8.03 -11.35 -22.17
C VAL A 772 6.78 -10.90 -22.93
N ASP A 773 6.65 -9.61 -23.26
CA ASP A 773 5.53 -9.05 -24.04
C ASP A 773 6.03 -8.26 -25.26
N SER A 774 5.55 -8.62 -26.44
CA SER A 774 5.82 -7.92 -27.70
C SER A 774 7.33 -7.72 -27.95
N SER A 775 8.16 -8.69 -27.57
CA SER A 775 9.62 -8.58 -27.59
C SER A 775 10.26 -9.70 -28.43
N THR A 776 11.53 -9.55 -28.74
CA THR A 776 12.34 -10.54 -29.47
C THR A 776 13.49 -10.97 -28.58
N ILE A 777 13.67 -12.27 -28.39
CA ILE A 777 14.83 -12.89 -27.75
C ILE A 777 15.55 -13.69 -28.84
N LEU A 778 16.85 -13.44 -29.03
CA LEU A 778 17.74 -14.15 -29.94
C LEU A 778 18.88 -14.72 -29.08
N MET A 779 19.05 -16.04 -29.05
CA MET A 779 20.15 -16.65 -28.29
C MET A 779 21.41 -16.76 -29.16
N GLY A 780 21.27 -17.27 -30.37
CA GLY A 780 22.28 -17.10 -31.42
C GLY A 780 23.02 -18.39 -31.69
N SER A 781 24.24 -18.58 -31.15
CA SER A 781 24.96 -19.84 -31.34
C SER A 781 25.66 -20.31 -30.08
N GLY A 782 25.45 -21.57 -29.69
CA GLY A 782 26.02 -22.21 -28.50
C GLY A 782 24.97 -23.11 -27.86
N ASP A 783 25.30 -23.77 -26.76
CA ASP A 783 24.30 -24.53 -25.99
C ASP A 783 23.69 -23.57 -24.94
N ASP A 784 22.50 -23.05 -25.21
CA ASP A 784 21.90 -21.92 -24.48
C ASP A 784 20.76 -22.32 -23.52
N ASP A 785 20.64 -21.65 -22.36
CA ASP A 785 19.62 -21.91 -21.34
C ASP A 785 18.69 -20.69 -21.11
N ILE A 786 17.40 -20.84 -21.42
CA ILE A 786 16.36 -19.83 -21.12
C ILE A 786 15.38 -20.33 -20.05
N ASN A 787 15.15 -19.52 -19.02
CA ASN A 787 14.15 -19.77 -17.99
C ASN A 787 13.21 -18.56 -17.78
N LEU A 788 11.95 -18.70 -18.20
CA LEU A 788 10.90 -17.69 -18.07
C LEU A 788 9.89 -18.09 -16.98
N ASN A 789 9.96 -17.46 -15.81
CA ASN A 789 9.02 -17.68 -14.72
C ASN A 789 8.05 -16.50 -14.60
N SER A 790 6.74 -16.77 -14.63
CA SER A 790 5.74 -15.72 -14.47
C SER A 790 4.47 -16.19 -13.79
N ASN A 791 3.87 -15.36 -12.93
CA ASN A 791 2.61 -15.77 -12.30
C ASN A 791 1.39 -15.69 -13.24
N LYS A 792 1.53 -15.25 -14.50
CA LYS A 792 0.39 -15.25 -15.44
C LYS A 792 0.78 -15.58 -16.88
N LEU A 793 1.76 -14.89 -17.47
CA LEU A 793 2.11 -15.11 -18.88
C LEU A 793 3.62 -15.29 -19.06
N GLY A 794 4.05 -16.38 -19.70
CA GLY A 794 5.46 -16.57 -20.03
C GLY A 794 5.85 -15.63 -21.18
N ALA A 795 5.39 -15.93 -22.38
CA ALA A 795 5.60 -15.12 -23.57
C ALA A 795 4.27 -14.69 -24.22
N LYS A 796 4.18 -13.42 -24.62
CA LYS A 796 3.02 -12.86 -25.30
C LYS A 796 3.44 -12.02 -26.52
N ASN A 797 2.83 -12.23 -27.68
CA ASN A 797 3.13 -11.47 -28.90
C ASN A 797 4.64 -11.40 -29.23
N SER A 798 5.41 -12.39 -28.80
CA SER A 798 6.87 -12.31 -28.78
C SER A 798 7.48 -13.35 -29.70
N THR A 799 8.75 -13.16 -30.03
CA THR A 799 9.56 -14.13 -30.78
C THR A 799 10.71 -14.56 -29.88
N ILE A 800 10.87 -15.87 -29.71
CA ILE A 800 12.04 -16.48 -29.07
C ILE A 800 12.71 -17.32 -30.16
N ASP A 801 13.96 -17.02 -30.47
CA ASP A 801 14.79 -17.70 -31.46
C ASP A 801 16.02 -18.25 -30.73
N MET A 802 16.10 -19.57 -30.58
CA MET A 802 17.19 -20.25 -29.88
C MET A 802 18.45 -20.32 -30.76
N GLY A 803 18.29 -20.40 -32.08
CA GLY A 803 19.41 -20.26 -33.02
C GLY A 803 20.09 -21.59 -33.31
N SER A 804 21.30 -21.84 -32.80
CA SER A 804 22.02 -23.08 -33.12
C SER A 804 22.84 -23.61 -31.94
N GLY A 805 22.76 -24.90 -31.69
CA GLY A 805 23.39 -25.63 -30.59
C GLY A 805 22.32 -26.42 -29.85
N ASN A 806 22.64 -27.05 -28.73
CA ASN A 806 21.65 -27.83 -27.97
C ASN A 806 21.10 -26.96 -26.86
N ASP A 807 19.95 -26.36 -27.14
CA ASP A 807 19.37 -25.30 -26.33
C ASP A 807 18.27 -25.83 -25.40
N SER A 808 18.03 -25.11 -24.31
CA SER A 808 17.01 -25.45 -23.31
C SER A 808 16.12 -24.25 -23.01
N LEU A 809 14.81 -24.42 -23.14
CA LEU A 809 13.80 -23.40 -22.88
C LEU A 809 12.76 -23.89 -21.87
N SER A 810 12.79 -23.33 -20.66
CA SER A 810 11.74 -23.54 -19.65
C SER A 810 10.86 -22.32 -19.50
N ILE A 811 9.54 -22.50 -19.62
CA ILE A 811 8.53 -21.48 -19.35
C ILE A 811 7.58 -21.99 -18.29
N ASN A 812 7.63 -21.42 -17.08
CA ASN A 812 6.77 -21.82 -15.97
C ASN A 812 5.80 -20.70 -15.63
N THR A 813 4.50 -21.01 -15.69
CA THR A 813 3.44 -20.06 -15.39
C THR A 813 2.46 -20.52 -14.33
N GLU A 814 2.50 -19.87 -13.16
CA GLU A 814 1.70 -20.27 -12.01
C GLU A 814 0.83 -19.11 -11.47
N ALA A 815 -0.45 -19.11 -11.83
CA ALA A 815 -1.41 -18.13 -11.33
C ALA A 815 -2.21 -18.73 -10.17
N VAL A 816 -1.71 -18.71 -8.92
CA VAL A 816 -2.47 -19.21 -7.77
C VAL A 816 -2.87 -18.08 -6.84
N SER A 817 -4.17 -17.77 -6.79
CA SER A 817 -4.69 -16.81 -5.81
C SER A 817 -5.26 -17.53 -4.59
N GLU A 818 -4.81 -17.14 -3.41
CA GLU A 818 -5.32 -17.69 -2.15
C GLU A 818 -6.26 -16.68 -1.49
N TYR A 819 -7.40 -17.14 -0.99
CA TYR A 819 -8.24 -16.33 -0.12
C TYR A 819 -8.68 -17.09 1.12
N GLU A 820 -8.68 -16.36 2.23
CA GLU A 820 -9.19 -16.81 3.52
C GLU A 820 -10.21 -15.77 4.02
N ARG A 821 -11.44 -16.22 4.26
CA ARG A 821 -12.49 -15.41 4.87
C ARG A 821 -12.96 -16.07 6.14
N THR A 822 -12.88 -15.33 7.23
CA THR A 822 -13.37 -15.76 8.54
C THR A 822 -14.44 -14.78 8.99
N TYR A 823 -15.66 -15.30 9.04
CA TYR A 823 -16.81 -14.61 9.60
C TYR A 823 -17.08 -15.17 10.99
N LYS A 824 -16.92 -14.33 12.01
CA LYS A 824 -17.23 -14.64 13.40
C LYS A 824 -18.35 -13.70 13.87
N SER A 825 -19.48 -14.28 14.24
CA SER A 825 -20.59 -13.58 14.89
C SER A 825 -20.82 -14.19 16.25
N SER A 826 -20.65 -13.39 17.29
CA SER A 826 -21.03 -13.76 18.66
C SER A 826 -22.21 -12.90 19.06
N ASN A 827 -23.35 -13.56 19.29
CA ASN A 827 -24.55 -12.93 19.82
C ASN A 827 -24.72 -13.41 21.26
N GLY A 828 -24.34 -12.55 22.20
CA GLY A 828 -24.61 -12.73 23.61
C GLY A 828 -25.93 -12.08 23.96
N TYR A 829 -26.88 -12.87 24.45
CA TYR A 829 -28.11 -12.37 25.07
C TYR A 829 -28.05 -12.71 26.55
N ASP A 830 -27.90 -11.68 27.38
CA ASP A 830 -28.05 -11.81 28.83
C ASP A 830 -29.41 -11.23 29.20
N ARG A 831 -30.32 -12.14 29.55
CA ARG A 831 -31.66 -11.79 30.02
C ARG A 831 -31.78 -12.16 31.48
N SER A 832 -31.73 -11.15 32.34
CA SER A 832 -32.04 -11.32 33.76
C SER A 832 -33.49 -10.91 34.02
N SER A 833 -34.24 -11.82 34.65
CA SER A 833 -35.60 -11.55 35.08
C SER A 833 -35.74 -11.94 36.54
N ASP A 834 -35.90 -10.93 37.40
CA ASP A 834 -36.12 -11.12 38.82
C ASP A 834 -37.62 -11.10 39.11
N TYR A 835 -38.14 -12.23 39.59
CA TYR A 835 -39.56 -12.43 39.86
C TYR A 835 -39.76 -12.74 41.34
N SER A 836 -40.28 -11.78 42.11
CA SER A 836 -40.55 -11.96 43.54
C SER A 836 -42.05 -11.85 43.83
N SER A 837 -42.60 -12.84 44.56
CA SER A 837 -43.96 -12.78 45.12
C SER A 837 -44.00 -13.43 46.51
N SER A 838 -44.58 -12.76 47.50
CA SER A 838 -44.68 -13.28 48.86
C SER A 838 -46.15 -13.49 49.25
N TYR A 839 -46.47 -14.65 49.83
CA TYR A 839 -47.79 -14.99 50.36
C TYR A 839 -47.68 -15.47 51.82
N SER A 840 -48.45 -14.88 52.72
CA SER A 840 -48.56 -15.31 54.13
C SER A 840 -50.00 -15.71 54.42
N TYR A 841 -50.21 -16.89 55.00
CA TYR A 841 -51.54 -17.39 55.37
C TYR A 841 -51.47 -18.10 56.72
N SER A 842 -52.40 -17.77 57.62
CA SER A 842 -52.55 -18.41 58.94
C SER A 842 -54.00 -18.91 59.06
N SER A 843 -54.21 -20.17 59.45
CA SER A 843 -55.56 -20.71 59.62
C SER A 843 -55.64 -21.72 60.78
N ASP A 844 -56.52 -21.46 61.74
CA ASP A 844 -56.90 -22.44 62.76
C ASP A 844 -58.06 -23.29 62.25
N TYR A 845 -57.92 -24.61 62.32
CA TYR A 845 -58.86 -25.57 61.73
C TYR A 845 -59.31 -26.62 62.75
N GLU A 846 -60.53 -26.46 63.28
CA GLU A 846 -61.22 -27.51 64.04
C GLU A 846 -62.25 -28.24 63.15
N ARG A 847 -62.15 -29.57 63.08
CA ARG A 847 -63.07 -30.40 62.29
C ARG A 847 -63.53 -31.61 63.10
N SER A 848 -64.74 -31.50 63.63
CA SER A 848 -65.51 -32.62 64.17
C SER A 848 -66.34 -33.24 63.04
N TYR A 849 -66.25 -34.55 62.84
CA TYR A 849 -67.15 -35.31 61.96
C TYR A 849 -67.93 -36.31 62.79
N ASP A 850 -69.25 -36.16 62.84
CA ASP A 850 -70.13 -37.28 63.17
C ASP A 850 -71.00 -37.60 61.95
N ARG A 851 -70.81 -38.81 61.44
CA ARG A 851 -71.36 -39.28 60.16
C ARG A 851 -72.13 -40.57 60.46
N GLY A 852 -73.45 -40.50 60.34
CA GLY A 852 -74.32 -41.67 60.22
C GLY A 852 -75.31 -41.83 61.36
N ASN A 853 -76.59 -41.68 61.02
CA ASN A 853 -77.71 -42.21 61.78
C ASN A 853 -77.41 -43.68 62.14
N GLY A 854 -77.08 -43.94 63.40
CA GLY A 854 -76.64 -45.25 63.88
C GLY A 854 -75.11 -45.44 63.91
N GLY A 855 -74.49 -44.93 64.98
CA GLY A 855 -73.51 -45.71 65.76
C GLY A 855 -72.03 -45.56 65.42
N ARG A 856 -71.35 -44.74 66.26
CA ARG A 856 -69.92 -44.70 66.64
C ARG A 856 -69.07 -43.61 65.97
N SER A 857 -68.97 -42.51 66.70
CA SER A 857 -68.13 -41.32 66.52
C SER A 857 -66.70 -41.52 67.06
N PHE A 858 -65.69 -40.89 66.44
CA PHE A 858 -64.34 -40.65 66.99
C PHE A 858 -63.85 -39.25 66.57
N SER A 859 -63.23 -38.51 67.50
CA SER A 859 -62.81 -37.10 67.36
C SER A 859 -61.27 -36.93 67.44
N TYR A 860 -60.70 -35.99 66.68
CA TYR A 860 -59.27 -35.58 66.74
C TYR A 860 -59.08 -34.09 66.37
N SER A 861 -58.16 -33.37 67.04
CA SER A 861 -57.84 -31.94 66.85
C SER A 861 -56.32 -31.69 66.75
N SER A 862 -55.85 -30.78 65.87
CA SER A 862 -54.45 -30.30 65.77
C SER A 862 -54.35 -29.01 64.93
N SER A 863 -53.49 -28.04 65.31
CA SER A 863 -53.22 -26.77 64.60
C SER A 863 -51.81 -26.70 63.97
N TYR A 864 -51.62 -25.89 62.91
CA TYR A 864 -50.34 -25.64 62.19
C TYR A 864 -50.28 -24.21 61.61
N ASP A 865 -49.14 -23.53 61.76
CA ASP A 865 -48.86 -22.18 61.23
C ASP A 865 -47.67 -22.26 60.24
N GLY A 866 -47.74 -21.58 59.08
CA GLY A 866 -46.70 -21.66 58.06
C GLY A 866 -46.72 -20.54 57.01
N SER A 867 -45.58 -19.89 56.77
CA SER A 867 -45.37 -18.86 55.75
C SER A 867 -44.56 -19.39 54.55
N SER A 868 -44.81 -18.85 53.34
CA SER A 868 -44.11 -19.25 52.11
C SER A 868 -43.79 -18.03 51.24
N SER A 869 -42.51 -17.66 51.13
CA SER A 869 -42.04 -16.69 50.13
C SER A 869 -41.65 -17.40 48.83
N TYR A 870 -42.00 -16.81 47.68
CA TYR A 870 -41.57 -17.26 46.35
C TYR A 870 -40.63 -16.19 45.77
N ASN A 871 -39.35 -16.51 45.69
CA ASN A 871 -38.40 -15.72 44.92
C ASN A 871 -37.88 -16.59 43.78
N SER A 872 -38.05 -16.13 42.54
CA SER A 872 -37.62 -16.81 41.33
C SER A 872 -36.76 -15.84 40.54
N ASN A 873 -35.44 -15.97 40.68
CA ASN A 873 -34.50 -15.31 39.80
C ASN A 873 -34.26 -16.26 38.62
N ASN A 874 -34.52 -15.77 37.41
CA ASN A 874 -34.28 -16.52 36.18
C ASN A 874 -33.30 -15.73 35.34
N GLU A 875 -32.03 -16.08 35.48
CA GLU A 875 -30.92 -15.60 34.67
C GLU A 875 -30.78 -16.54 33.47
N ASN A 876 -31.05 -16.02 32.29
CA ASN A 876 -30.94 -16.77 31.05
C ASN A 876 -29.84 -16.10 30.21
N SER A 877 -28.65 -16.68 30.24
CA SER A 877 -27.55 -16.29 29.36
C SER A 877 -27.55 -17.26 28.18
N SER A 878 -27.70 -16.73 26.97
CA SER A 878 -27.47 -17.51 25.77
C SER A 878 -26.37 -16.84 24.96
N ASN A 879 -25.28 -17.57 24.78
CA ASN A 879 -24.19 -17.14 23.92
C ASN A 879 -24.21 -18.03 22.67
N ARG A 880 -24.52 -17.44 21.53
CA ARG A 880 -24.41 -18.12 20.24
C ARG A 880 -23.19 -17.61 19.52
N GLU A 881 -22.23 -18.50 19.30
CA GLU A 881 -21.07 -18.22 18.48
C GLU A 881 -21.23 -18.96 17.14
N TYR A 882 -21.25 -18.16 16.07
CA TYR A 882 -21.24 -18.63 14.69
C TYR A 882 -19.88 -18.30 14.09
N ILE A 883 -19.09 -19.33 13.80
CA ILE A 883 -17.83 -19.20 13.06
C ILE A 883 -18.02 -19.86 11.70
N ASN A 884 -17.95 -19.05 10.65
CA ASN A 884 -17.94 -19.52 9.28
C ASN A 884 -16.60 -19.12 8.65
N SER A 885 -15.74 -20.10 8.41
CA SER A 885 -14.46 -19.91 7.74
C SER A 885 -14.49 -20.57 6.37
N SER A 886 -14.10 -19.83 5.34
CA SER A 886 -13.88 -20.38 4.01
C SER A 886 -12.44 -20.08 3.58
N LYS A 887 -11.72 -21.12 3.15
CA LYS A 887 -10.41 -21.01 2.52
C LYS A 887 -10.53 -21.55 1.10
N GLY A 888 -9.96 -20.85 0.13
CA GLY A 888 -9.95 -21.34 -1.25
C GLY A 888 -8.71 -20.91 -2.00
N THR A 889 -8.27 -21.76 -2.91
CA THR A 889 -7.32 -21.43 -3.96
C THR A 889 -8.08 -21.33 -5.27
N VAL A 890 -7.88 -20.23 -6.00
CA VAL A 890 -8.44 -20.07 -7.35
C VAL A 890 -7.26 -20.00 -8.30
N ALA A 891 -7.18 -21.00 -9.18
CA ALA A 891 -6.29 -20.98 -10.32
C ALA A 891 -6.71 -19.82 -11.24
N GLY A 892 -5.79 -18.88 -11.43
CA GLY A 892 -5.92 -17.78 -12.38
C GLY A 892 -5.65 -18.23 -13.81
N GLU A 893 -5.81 -17.31 -14.75
CA GLU A 893 -5.58 -17.58 -16.18
C GLU A 893 -4.09 -17.50 -16.53
N ALA A 894 -3.34 -18.53 -16.13
CA ALA A 894 -1.95 -18.69 -16.54
C ALA A 894 -1.88 -19.18 -18.00
N CYS A 895 -0.95 -18.64 -18.79
CA CYS A 895 -0.63 -19.21 -20.09
C CYS A 895 0.89 -19.13 -20.34
N ALA A 896 1.53 -20.25 -20.67
CA ALA A 896 2.96 -20.24 -20.94
C ALA A 896 3.28 -19.38 -22.17
N VAL A 897 2.56 -19.58 -23.29
CA VAL A 897 2.83 -18.89 -24.56
C VAL A 897 1.53 -18.45 -25.26
N ASP A 898 1.28 -17.14 -25.43
CA ASP A 898 0.11 -16.60 -26.15
C ASP A 898 0.52 -15.74 -27.35
N SER A 899 0.03 -16.07 -28.55
CA SER A 899 0.21 -15.28 -29.77
C SER A 899 1.69 -15.04 -30.11
N SER A 900 2.55 -15.99 -29.79
CA SER A 900 4.01 -15.86 -29.89
C SER A 900 4.60 -16.92 -30.83
N THR A 901 5.85 -16.72 -31.23
CA THR A 901 6.62 -17.64 -32.06
C THR A 901 7.84 -18.12 -31.27
N ILE A 902 8.04 -19.43 -31.22
CA ILE A 902 9.27 -20.05 -30.71
C ILE A 902 9.91 -20.76 -31.90
N LEU A 903 11.18 -20.45 -32.16
CA LEU A 903 12.01 -21.06 -33.20
C LEU A 903 13.22 -21.68 -32.50
N MET A 904 13.40 -22.99 -32.66
CA MET A 904 14.51 -23.70 -32.01
C MET A 904 15.77 -23.68 -32.88
N GLY A 905 15.60 -23.76 -34.20
CA GLY A 905 16.70 -23.57 -35.13
C GLY A 905 17.44 -24.88 -35.43
N SER A 906 18.67 -25.06 -34.98
CA SER A 906 19.42 -26.29 -35.26
C SER A 906 20.20 -26.84 -34.06
N GLY A 907 20.01 -28.12 -33.75
CA GLY A 907 20.67 -28.84 -32.67
C GLY A 907 19.66 -29.74 -31.95
N ASP A 908 20.05 -30.46 -30.91
CA ASP A 908 19.11 -31.29 -30.16
C ASP A 908 18.55 -30.48 -28.97
N ASP A 909 17.38 -29.87 -29.13
CA ASP A 909 16.85 -28.87 -28.20
C ASP A 909 15.77 -29.41 -27.22
N ASP A 910 15.70 -28.86 -26.00
CA ASP A 910 14.75 -29.24 -24.95
C ASP A 910 13.82 -28.07 -24.55
N ILE A 911 12.51 -28.20 -24.78
CA ILE A 911 11.50 -27.21 -24.41
C ILE A 911 10.56 -27.77 -23.34
N ASN A 912 10.33 -27.00 -22.27
CA ASN A 912 9.36 -27.33 -21.22
C ASN A 912 8.42 -26.16 -20.92
N LEU A 913 7.14 -26.30 -21.30
CA LEU A 913 6.08 -25.32 -21.09
C LEU A 913 5.12 -25.79 -19.99
N ASN A 914 5.28 -25.25 -18.78
CA ASN A 914 4.40 -25.54 -17.64
C ASN A 914 3.41 -24.40 -17.41
N SER A 915 2.11 -24.71 -17.34
CA SER A 915 1.08 -23.72 -17.04
C SER A 915 -0.13 -24.27 -16.29
N ASN A 916 -0.69 -23.49 -15.38
CA ASN A 916 -1.88 -23.94 -14.64
C ASN A 916 -3.18 -23.87 -15.47
N LYS A 917 -3.15 -23.33 -16.69
CA LYS A 917 -4.34 -23.29 -17.55
C LYS A 917 -4.03 -23.51 -19.02
N LEU A 918 -3.14 -22.75 -19.65
CA LEU A 918 -2.88 -22.89 -21.10
C LEU A 918 -1.40 -23.06 -21.40
N GLY A 919 -1.03 -24.10 -22.13
CA GLY A 919 0.36 -24.27 -22.58
C GLY A 919 0.68 -23.27 -23.68
N ALA A 920 0.24 -23.56 -24.91
CA ALA A 920 0.41 -22.71 -26.08
C ALA A 920 -0.93 -22.28 -26.69
N LYS A 921 -1.15 -20.97 -26.84
CA LYS A 921 -2.38 -20.40 -27.41
C LYS A 921 -2.10 -19.44 -28.56
N ASN A 922 -2.74 -19.61 -29.71
CA ASN A 922 -2.52 -18.76 -30.90
C ASN A 922 -1.05 -18.65 -31.32
N SER A 923 -0.23 -19.63 -30.96
CA SER A 923 1.22 -19.54 -31.06
C SER A 923 1.76 -20.48 -32.14
N THR A 924 2.98 -20.23 -32.57
CA THR A 924 3.73 -21.11 -33.47
C THR A 924 4.97 -21.60 -32.74
N ILE A 925 5.16 -22.90 -32.67
CA ILE A 925 6.39 -23.54 -32.18
C ILE A 925 6.97 -24.30 -33.36
N ASP A 926 8.20 -23.97 -33.74
CA ASP A 926 8.95 -24.65 -34.80
C ASP A 926 10.24 -25.22 -34.20
N MET A 927 10.32 -26.55 -34.14
CA MET A 927 11.43 -27.28 -33.54
C MET A 927 12.65 -27.33 -34.46
N GLY A 928 12.51 -26.96 -35.75
CA GLY A 928 13.69 -26.74 -36.60
C GLY A 928 14.35 -28.04 -37.05
N SER A 929 15.62 -28.24 -36.71
CA SER A 929 16.37 -29.42 -37.13
C SER A 929 17.23 -30.01 -36.03
N GLY A 930 17.15 -31.32 -35.82
CA GLY A 930 17.86 -32.05 -34.77
C GLY A 930 16.92 -33.04 -34.11
N ASN A 931 17.29 -33.68 -33.01
CA ASN A 931 16.38 -34.55 -32.28
C ASN A 931 15.83 -33.77 -31.08
N ASP A 932 14.74 -33.05 -31.32
CA ASP A 932 14.22 -32.06 -30.40
C ASP A 932 13.16 -32.67 -29.47
N SER A 933 12.94 -32.03 -28.33
CA SER A 933 12.06 -32.48 -27.26
C SER A 933 11.19 -31.33 -26.79
N LEU A 934 9.87 -31.50 -26.83
CA LEU A 934 8.89 -30.50 -26.37
C LEU A 934 7.91 -31.12 -25.39
N SER A 935 7.93 -30.65 -24.14
CA SER A 935 6.94 -30.99 -23.13
C SER A 935 6.01 -29.80 -22.86
N ILE A 936 4.70 -30.02 -22.94
CA ILE A 936 3.68 -29.04 -22.56
C ILE A 936 2.78 -29.64 -21.50
N ASN A 937 2.92 -29.15 -20.28
CA ASN A 937 2.13 -29.63 -19.14
C ASN A 937 1.16 -28.56 -18.65
N THR A 938 -0.12 -28.93 -18.60
CA THR A 938 -1.19 -28.06 -18.10
C THR A 938 -2.03 -28.68 -17.01
N GLU A 939 -2.12 -28.01 -15.86
CA GLU A 939 -2.89 -28.52 -14.71
C GLU A 939 -3.72 -27.42 -14.05
N ALA A 940 -5.03 -27.41 -14.32
CA ALA A 940 -5.96 -26.48 -13.68
C ALA A 940 -6.61 -27.12 -12.45
N VAL A 941 -5.98 -26.98 -11.28
CA VAL A 941 -6.54 -27.41 -10.00
C VAL A 941 -6.98 -26.20 -9.19
N SER A 942 -8.25 -26.16 -8.80
CA SER A 942 -8.73 -25.22 -7.76
C SER A 942 -9.39 -25.98 -6.61
N GLU A 943 -8.97 -25.67 -5.38
CA GLU A 943 -9.51 -26.27 -4.18
C GLU A 943 -10.35 -25.25 -3.40
N TYR A 944 -11.56 -25.64 -3.03
CA TYR A 944 -12.45 -24.83 -2.20
C TYR A 944 -12.84 -25.60 -0.93
N GLU A 945 -12.47 -25.06 0.24
CA GLU A 945 -12.86 -25.60 1.54
C GLU A 945 -13.74 -24.61 2.31
N ARG A 946 -14.90 -25.10 2.77
CA ARG A 946 -15.81 -24.34 3.65
C ARG A 946 -16.01 -25.11 4.95
N THR A 947 -15.65 -24.48 6.07
CA THR A 947 -15.88 -25.01 7.41
C THR A 947 -16.92 -24.16 8.13
N TYR A 948 -18.00 -24.81 8.58
CA TYR A 948 -19.02 -24.19 9.40
C TYR A 948 -18.97 -24.78 10.81
N LYS A 949 -18.71 -23.94 11.81
CA LYS A 949 -18.79 -24.29 13.23
C LYS A 949 -19.83 -23.41 13.92
N SER A 950 -20.82 -24.06 14.53
CA SER A 950 -21.79 -23.39 15.39
C SER A 950 -21.75 -24.04 16.76
N SER A 951 -21.41 -23.24 17.77
CA SER A 951 -21.53 -23.61 19.17
C SER A 951 -22.69 -22.81 19.77
N ASN A 952 -23.71 -23.54 20.24
CA ASN A 952 -24.81 -22.97 20.98
C ASN A 952 -24.65 -23.40 22.44
N GLY A 953 -24.23 -22.47 23.29
CA GLY A 953 -24.25 -22.63 24.74
C GLY A 953 -25.48 -21.94 25.32
N TYR A 954 -26.34 -22.72 25.97
CA TYR A 954 -27.43 -22.20 26.78
C TYR A 954 -27.13 -22.54 28.24
N ASP A 955 -26.77 -21.54 29.03
CA ASP A 955 -26.64 -21.67 30.47
C ASP A 955 -27.87 -21.04 31.11
N ARG A 956 -28.79 -21.91 31.54
CA ARG A 956 -30.01 -21.51 32.23
C ARG A 956 -29.88 -21.90 33.70
N SER A 957 -29.65 -20.91 34.54
CA SER A 957 -29.70 -21.09 35.99
C SER A 957 -31.09 -20.70 36.50
N SER A 958 -31.78 -21.64 37.15
CA SER A 958 -33.05 -21.36 37.81
C SER A 958 -33.00 -21.91 39.23
N ASP A 959 -33.09 -21.02 40.21
CA ASP A 959 -33.11 -21.41 41.62
C ASP A 959 -34.56 -21.62 42.10
N TYR A 960 -34.88 -22.82 42.59
CA TYR A 960 -36.26 -23.21 42.97
C TYR A 960 -36.28 -24.25 44.11
N SER A 961 -36.87 -23.96 45.28
CA SER A 961 -36.76 -24.82 46.49
C SER A 961 -38.09 -25.48 46.98
N ARG A 962 -38.12 -26.83 47.14
CA ARG A 962 -39.14 -27.65 47.88
C ARG A 962 -38.66 -29.11 48.11
N SER A 963 -39.00 -29.78 49.24
CA SER A 963 -38.46 -31.10 49.67
C SER A 963 -39.53 -32.18 50.00
N HIS A 964 -39.29 -33.49 49.72
CA HIS A 964 -39.82 -34.76 50.35
C HIS A 964 -39.28 -36.02 49.58
N SER A 965 -38.99 -37.16 50.25
CA SER A 965 -38.15 -38.31 49.77
C SER A 965 -38.82 -39.70 49.68
N TYR A 966 -38.56 -40.51 48.64
CA TYR A 966 -38.59 -42.00 48.61
C TYR A 966 -37.76 -42.58 47.43
N SER A 967 -37.22 -43.80 47.57
CA SER A 967 -36.19 -44.46 46.72
C SER A 967 -36.69 -45.74 46.01
N SER A 968 -36.26 -45.97 44.75
CA SER A 968 -36.17 -47.30 44.10
C SER A 968 -35.34 -47.24 42.80
N ASP A 969 -34.39 -48.18 42.61
CA ASP A 969 -33.53 -48.29 41.42
C ASP A 969 -34.08 -49.29 40.39
N TYR A 970 -34.06 -48.93 39.10
CA TYR A 970 -34.28 -49.83 37.95
C TYR A 970 -33.44 -49.39 36.75
N GLU A 971 -32.46 -50.21 36.33
CA GLU A 971 -31.68 -50.01 35.09
C GLU A 971 -32.22 -50.92 33.96
N ARG A 972 -32.40 -50.34 32.76
CA ARG A 972 -32.51 -51.07 31.49
C ARG A 972 -31.58 -50.41 30.47
N SER A 973 -30.76 -51.24 29.82
CA SER A 973 -30.01 -50.91 28.61
C SER A 973 -30.71 -51.56 27.40
N TYR A 974 -30.86 -50.81 26.31
CA TYR A 974 -31.16 -51.34 24.97
C TYR A 974 -29.97 -51.03 24.07
N ASP A 975 -29.34 -52.06 23.53
CA ASP A 975 -28.50 -51.97 22.34
C ASP A 975 -29.41 -51.86 21.11
N GLY A 976 -29.17 -50.85 20.30
CA GLY A 976 -29.84 -50.62 19.03
C GLY A 976 -28.85 -50.09 18.01
N ASP A 977 -28.23 -50.99 17.26
CA ASP A 977 -27.45 -50.70 16.06
C ASP A 977 -28.34 -50.04 15.00
N THR A 978 -28.04 -48.80 14.60
CA THR A 978 -27.93 -48.36 13.19
C THR A 978 -27.63 -46.85 13.08
N CYS A 979 -26.76 -46.55 12.10
CA CYS A 979 -26.21 -45.26 11.61
C CYS A 979 -25.31 -44.41 12.53
N GLY A 980 -24.08 -44.17 12.05
CA GLY A 980 -22.98 -43.50 12.76
C GLY A 980 -23.24 -42.02 13.06
N GLN A 981 -23.95 -41.77 14.15
CA GLN A 981 -23.93 -40.50 14.87
C GLN A 981 -23.24 -40.74 16.22
N SER A 982 -22.02 -40.24 16.38
CA SER A 982 -21.39 -40.15 17.70
C SER A 982 -21.91 -38.92 18.42
N SER A 983 -23.10 -39.00 19.01
CA SER A 983 -23.53 -38.04 20.04
C SER A 983 -23.06 -38.54 21.40
N SER A 984 -21.96 -38.00 21.92
CA SER A 984 -21.52 -38.26 23.29
C SER A 984 -22.40 -37.45 24.26
N TYR A 985 -23.41 -38.11 24.83
CA TYR A 985 -24.25 -37.52 25.87
C TYR A 985 -23.56 -37.70 27.23
N SER A 986 -22.86 -36.66 27.69
CA SER A 986 -22.29 -36.61 29.04
C SER A 986 -23.17 -35.74 29.92
N SER A 987 -24.08 -36.36 30.67
CA SER A 987 -24.80 -35.68 31.75
C SER A 987 -24.14 -36.07 33.07
N SER A 988 -23.30 -35.20 33.63
CA SER A 988 -22.75 -35.38 34.98
C SER A 988 -23.74 -34.84 36.02
N TYR A 989 -24.43 -35.73 36.73
CA TYR A 989 -25.20 -35.35 37.91
C TYR A 989 -24.32 -35.47 39.15
N ASN A 990 -23.95 -34.33 39.73
CA ASN A 990 -23.22 -34.27 41.00
C ASN A 990 -24.25 -34.11 42.13
N TYR A 991 -24.66 -35.22 42.75
CA TYR A 991 -25.57 -35.22 43.90
C TYR A 991 -24.77 -35.12 45.19
N ASN A 992 -24.76 -33.94 45.81
CA ASN A 992 -24.26 -33.72 47.16
C ASN A 992 -25.38 -33.04 47.98
N HIS A 993 -25.79 -33.65 49.10
CA HIS A 993 -27.01 -33.27 49.82
C HIS A 993 -26.71 -32.34 51.00
N ASP A 994 -26.96 -31.04 50.80
CA ASP A 994 -27.48 -30.09 51.79
C ASP A 994 -28.52 -29.20 51.05
N TYR A 995 -29.69 -28.98 51.64
CA TYR A 995 -30.90 -28.54 50.91
C TYR A 995 -30.92 -27.05 50.54
N SER A 996 -30.37 -26.71 49.37
CA SER A 996 -30.79 -25.58 48.52
C SER A 996 -30.85 -26.07 47.08
N HIS A 997 -32.03 -26.07 46.44
CA HIS A 997 -32.15 -26.48 45.04
C HIS A 997 -31.82 -25.30 44.13
N SER A 998 -30.55 -25.16 43.76
CA SER A 998 -30.17 -24.53 42.51
C SER A 998 -30.18 -25.59 41.41
N ARG A 999 -30.83 -25.29 40.28
CA ARG A 999 -30.74 -26.14 39.09
C ARG A 999 -30.03 -25.33 38.01
N GLU A 1000 -28.75 -25.61 37.83
CA GLU A 1000 -28.01 -25.20 36.65
C GLU A 1000 -28.26 -26.22 35.54
N TYR A 1001 -28.93 -25.78 34.47
CA TYR A 1001 -29.01 -26.53 33.23
C TYR A 1001 -28.03 -25.88 32.24
N SER A 1002 -26.86 -26.50 32.07
CA SER A 1002 -25.95 -26.17 30.96
C SER A 1002 -26.22 -27.11 29.80
N TYR A 1003 -26.69 -26.58 28.68
CA TYR A 1003 -26.93 -27.33 27.46
C TYR A 1003 -26.03 -26.75 26.36
N SER A 1004 -24.94 -27.45 26.06
CA SER A 1004 -24.06 -27.12 24.95
C SER A 1004 -24.28 -28.11 23.80
N HIS A 1005 -24.47 -27.58 22.59
CA HIS A 1005 -24.49 -28.36 21.36
C HIS A 1005 -23.50 -27.74 20.40
N GLU A 1006 -22.54 -28.54 19.94
CA GLU A 1006 -21.57 -28.17 18.90
C GLU A 1006 -21.90 -28.95 17.62
N TYR A 1007 -22.19 -28.21 16.55
CA TYR A 1007 -22.32 -28.78 15.21
C TYR A 1007 -21.16 -28.28 14.35
N ALA A 1008 -20.39 -29.21 13.80
CA ALA A 1008 -19.31 -28.92 12.86
C ALA A 1008 -19.55 -29.69 11.55
N TYR A 1009 -19.60 -28.95 10.44
CA TYR A 1009 -19.65 -29.53 9.10
C TYR A 1009 -18.52 -28.91 8.26
N SER A 1010 -17.73 -29.74 7.59
CA SER A 1010 -16.73 -29.31 6.61
C SER A 1010 -17.08 -29.90 5.24
N HIS A 1011 -16.95 -29.07 4.20
CA HIS A 1011 -17.16 -29.47 2.80
C HIS A 1011 -15.94 -29.05 1.98
N LYS A 1012 -15.35 -29.99 1.25
CA LYS A 1012 -14.23 -29.78 0.33
C LYS A 1012 -14.72 -30.08 -1.09
N ASP A 1013 -14.71 -29.07 -1.95
CA ASP A 1013 -14.97 -29.19 -3.39
C ASP A 1013 -13.67 -29.00 -4.16
N THR A 1014 -13.44 -29.85 -5.16
CA THR A 1014 -12.33 -29.67 -6.14
C THR A 1014 -12.97 -29.29 -7.46
N LEU A 1015 -12.65 -28.10 -7.98
CA LEU A 1015 -13.11 -27.64 -9.27
C LEU A 1015 -11.93 -27.77 -10.24
N THR A 1016 -12.07 -28.66 -11.22
CA THR A 1016 -11.15 -28.78 -12.36
C THR A 1016 -11.46 -27.65 -13.35
N GLY A 1017 -10.47 -26.83 -13.68
CA GLY A 1017 -10.64 -25.71 -14.61
C GLY A 1017 -10.43 -26.11 -16.08
N ASP A 1018 -10.75 -25.19 -17.00
CA ASP A 1018 -10.58 -25.35 -18.46
C ASP A 1018 -9.09 -25.35 -18.88
N ALA A 1019 -8.32 -26.38 -18.48
CA ALA A 1019 -6.93 -26.53 -18.89
C ALA A 1019 -6.85 -26.92 -20.38
N CYS A 1020 -5.90 -26.34 -21.12
CA CYS A 1020 -5.61 -26.79 -22.48
C CYS A 1020 -4.13 -26.71 -22.82
N ALA A 1021 -3.52 -27.85 -23.19
CA ALA A 1021 -2.10 -27.85 -23.56
C ALA A 1021 -1.86 -27.02 -24.84
N VAL A 1022 -2.64 -27.23 -25.92
CA VAL A 1022 -2.42 -26.55 -27.22
C VAL A 1022 -3.72 -26.04 -27.84
N ASN A 1023 -3.93 -24.72 -27.91
CA ASN A 1023 -5.18 -24.11 -28.36
C ASN A 1023 -4.99 -23.06 -29.48
N CYS A 1024 -5.56 -23.29 -30.66
CA CYS A 1024 -5.43 -22.43 -31.84
C CYS A 1024 -3.97 -22.21 -32.26
N SER A 1025 -3.09 -23.19 -32.00
CA SER A 1025 -1.65 -23.06 -32.20
C SER A 1025 -1.14 -24.02 -33.28
N THR A 1026 0.06 -23.78 -33.76
CA THR A 1026 0.78 -24.65 -34.69
C THR A 1026 2.06 -25.15 -34.03
N ILE A 1027 2.29 -26.46 -34.04
CA ILE A 1027 3.55 -27.10 -33.68
C ILE A 1027 4.09 -27.76 -34.95
N SER A 1028 5.33 -27.47 -35.30
CA SER A 1028 6.08 -28.09 -36.38
C SER A 1028 7.31 -28.76 -35.76
N MET A 1029 7.45 -30.07 -35.93
CA MET A 1029 8.61 -30.80 -35.41
C MET A 1029 9.83 -30.64 -36.34
N GLY A 1030 9.62 -30.32 -37.61
CA GLY A 1030 10.72 -29.92 -38.49
C GLY A 1030 11.44 -31.12 -39.09
N SER A 1031 12.73 -31.31 -38.82
CA SER A 1031 13.50 -32.44 -39.34
C SER A 1031 14.36 -33.10 -38.25
N GLY A 1032 14.21 -34.41 -38.06
CA GLY A 1032 15.05 -35.20 -37.18
C GLY A 1032 14.29 -36.34 -36.52
N ASN A 1033 14.51 -36.67 -35.26
CA ASN A 1033 13.65 -37.66 -34.59
C ASN A 1033 13.16 -37.03 -33.30
N ASP A 1034 12.06 -36.32 -33.42
CA ASP A 1034 11.57 -35.40 -32.41
C ASP A 1034 10.61 -36.09 -31.46
N THR A 1035 10.52 -35.58 -30.23
CA THR A 1035 9.58 -36.05 -29.21
C THR A 1035 8.74 -34.90 -28.70
N VAL A 1036 7.42 -35.06 -28.73
CA VAL A 1036 6.48 -34.08 -28.19
C VAL A 1036 5.54 -34.75 -27.19
N ASP A 1037 5.56 -34.28 -25.94
CA ASP A 1037 4.72 -34.74 -24.84
C ASP A 1037 3.71 -33.65 -24.45
N LEU A 1038 2.42 -33.89 -24.68
CA LEU A 1038 1.34 -32.97 -24.33
C LEU A 1038 0.49 -33.54 -23.20
N THR A 1039 0.50 -32.90 -22.03
CA THR A 1039 -0.31 -33.34 -20.88
C THR A 1039 -1.30 -32.26 -20.43
N SER A 1040 -2.56 -32.66 -20.25
CA SER A 1040 -3.59 -31.77 -19.69
C SER A 1040 -4.62 -32.55 -18.87
N ASN A 1041 -5.08 -31.98 -17.76
CA ASN A 1041 -6.19 -32.56 -16.98
C ASN A 1041 -7.59 -32.24 -17.56
N ASP A 1042 -7.69 -31.51 -18.68
CA ASP A 1042 -8.95 -31.27 -19.39
C ASP A 1042 -8.81 -31.45 -20.93
N LEU A 1043 -8.39 -30.42 -21.67
CA LEU A 1043 -8.21 -30.49 -23.13
C LEU A 1043 -6.74 -30.65 -23.51
N ILE A 1044 -6.38 -31.63 -24.33
CA ILE A 1044 -5.00 -31.71 -24.84
C ILE A 1044 -4.84 -30.71 -25.99
N THR A 1045 -5.70 -30.78 -27.01
CA THR A 1045 -5.63 -29.87 -28.16
C THR A 1045 -6.99 -29.34 -28.60
N ARG A 1046 -7.02 -28.08 -29.06
CA ARG A 1046 -8.21 -27.45 -29.65
C ARG A 1046 -7.88 -26.51 -30.81
N ASN A 1047 -8.49 -26.70 -31.98
CA ASN A 1047 -8.30 -25.89 -33.19
C ASN A 1047 -6.82 -25.73 -33.58
N SER A 1048 -5.99 -26.74 -33.28
CA SER A 1048 -4.54 -26.65 -33.43
C SER A 1048 -4.05 -27.53 -34.57
N THR A 1049 -2.87 -27.24 -35.08
CA THR A 1049 -2.17 -28.08 -36.07
C THR A 1049 -0.88 -28.60 -35.46
N ILE A 1050 -0.65 -29.90 -35.51
CA ILE A 1050 0.63 -30.53 -35.18
C ILE A 1050 1.13 -31.22 -36.43
N ASP A 1051 2.31 -30.80 -36.90
CA ASP A 1051 2.98 -31.32 -38.08
C ASP A 1051 4.28 -32.01 -37.62
N MET A 1052 4.36 -33.33 -37.78
CA MET A 1052 5.50 -34.12 -37.30
C MET A 1052 6.72 -33.99 -38.23
N GLY A 1053 6.59 -33.39 -39.41
CA GLY A 1053 7.77 -33.06 -40.22
C GLY A 1053 8.48 -34.29 -40.79
N ALA A 1054 9.80 -34.28 -40.83
CA ALA A 1054 10.59 -35.34 -41.43
C ALA A 1054 11.39 -36.10 -40.37
N GLY A 1055 11.36 -37.43 -40.47
CA GLY A 1055 12.14 -38.37 -39.68
C GLY A 1055 11.24 -39.29 -38.85
N ASN A 1056 11.74 -39.83 -37.72
CA ASN A 1056 10.95 -40.80 -36.96
C ASN A 1056 10.47 -40.17 -35.65
N ASP A 1057 9.34 -39.49 -35.73
CA ASP A 1057 8.90 -38.59 -34.68
C ASP A 1057 7.91 -39.28 -33.73
N MET A 1058 7.84 -38.80 -32.49
CA MET A 1058 6.98 -39.34 -31.44
C MET A 1058 6.13 -38.26 -30.80
N LEU A 1059 4.80 -38.42 -30.88
CA LEU A 1059 3.83 -37.56 -30.21
C LEU A 1059 3.11 -38.32 -29.10
N THR A 1060 3.39 -38.00 -27.83
CA THR A 1060 2.64 -38.50 -26.67
C THR A 1060 1.59 -37.50 -26.24
N MET A 1061 0.37 -37.96 -26.02
CA MET A 1061 -0.74 -37.12 -25.54
C MET A 1061 -1.39 -37.77 -24.31
N GLY A 1062 -1.26 -37.12 -23.15
CA GLY A 1062 -1.77 -37.55 -21.86
C GLY A 1062 -2.95 -36.71 -21.37
N GLY A 1063 -4.11 -37.34 -21.12
CA GLY A 1063 -5.26 -36.62 -20.57
C GLY A 1063 -6.26 -37.48 -19.82
N THR A 1064 -7.16 -36.82 -19.08
CA THR A 1064 -8.17 -37.48 -18.21
C THR A 1064 -9.61 -37.30 -18.69
N SER A 1065 -9.83 -36.64 -19.84
CA SER A 1065 -11.16 -36.31 -20.37
C SER A 1065 -11.35 -36.86 -21.77
N LEU A 1066 -12.55 -37.39 -22.04
CA LEU A 1066 -12.93 -37.90 -23.35
C LEU A 1066 -13.01 -36.81 -24.44
N GLU A 1067 -13.18 -35.54 -24.05
CA GLU A 1067 -13.24 -34.39 -24.97
C GLU A 1067 -11.86 -33.81 -25.29
N ALA A 1068 -10.78 -34.52 -24.96
CA ALA A 1068 -9.38 -34.06 -25.05
C ALA A 1068 -8.94 -33.48 -26.41
N PHE A 1069 -9.65 -33.79 -27.51
CA PHE A 1069 -9.29 -33.36 -28.87
C PHE A 1069 -10.47 -32.67 -29.58
N GLN A 1070 -10.30 -31.41 -29.98
CA GLN A 1070 -11.37 -30.62 -30.61
C GLN A 1070 -10.89 -29.89 -31.87
N ASN A 1071 -11.38 -30.26 -33.05
CA ASN A 1071 -11.08 -29.63 -34.34
C ASN A 1071 -9.57 -29.44 -34.61
N SER A 1072 -8.72 -30.36 -34.15
CA SER A 1072 -7.28 -30.29 -34.38
C SER A 1072 -6.88 -31.15 -35.58
N THR A 1073 -5.76 -30.79 -36.22
CA THR A 1073 -5.18 -31.53 -37.33
C THR A 1073 -3.79 -32.02 -36.93
N PHE A 1074 -3.57 -33.33 -37.06
CA PHE A 1074 -2.29 -33.98 -36.84
C PHE A 1074 -1.83 -34.55 -38.17
N LYS A 1075 -0.62 -34.17 -38.59
CA LYS A 1075 0.01 -34.68 -39.81
C LYS A 1075 1.31 -35.37 -39.44
N GLY A 1076 1.45 -36.62 -39.85
CA GLY A 1076 2.77 -37.22 -40.02
C GLY A 1076 3.43 -36.65 -41.27
N GLY A 1077 4.71 -36.91 -41.42
CA GLY A 1077 5.43 -36.57 -42.63
C GLY A 1077 6.34 -37.68 -43.10
N ASP A 1078 7.61 -37.36 -43.35
CA ASP A 1078 8.53 -38.27 -44.03
C ASP A 1078 9.27 -39.16 -43.02
N GLY A 1079 8.76 -40.36 -42.71
CA GLY A 1079 9.53 -41.35 -41.95
C GLY A 1079 8.65 -42.38 -41.23
N PHE A 1080 8.96 -42.71 -39.98
CA PHE A 1080 8.16 -43.64 -39.18
C PHE A 1080 7.64 -42.90 -37.95
N ASP A 1081 6.44 -42.32 -38.08
CA ASP A 1081 5.84 -41.47 -37.08
C ASP A 1081 4.92 -42.26 -36.15
N ARG A 1082 5.03 -41.99 -34.85
CA ARG A 1082 4.25 -42.64 -33.82
C ARG A 1082 3.45 -41.64 -32.99
N VAL A 1083 2.16 -41.94 -32.80
CA VAL A 1083 1.30 -41.23 -31.84
C VAL A 1083 0.93 -42.16 -30.68
N SER A 1084 1.11 -41.72 -29.44
CA SER A 1084 0.79 -42.48 -28.22
C SER A 1084 -0.21 -41.73 -27.33
N LEU A 1085 -1.36 -42.35 -27.03
CA LEU A 1085 -2.35 -41.81 -26.12
C LEU A 1085 -2.23 -42.47 -24.74
N THR A 1086 -1.95 -41.67 -23.70
CA THR A 1086 -1.74 -42.14 -22.32
C THR A 1086 -2.65 -41.39 -21.32
N GLY A 1087 -2.70 -41.83 -20.06
CA GLY A 1087 -3.45 -41.14 -19.00
C GLY A 1087 -4.97 -41.36 -18.96
N PHE A 1088 -5.56 -41.95 -20.01
CA PHE A 1088 -6.99 -42.27 -20.09
C PHE A 1088 -7.34 -43.50 -19.24
N THR A 1089 -8.53 -43.50 -18.61
CA THR A 1089 -9.03 -44.70 -17.93
C THR A 1089 -9.45 -45.77 -18.96
N ALA A 1090 -9.62 -47.03 -18.54
CA ALA A 1090 -10.08 -48.08 -19.44
C ALA A 1090 -11.44 -47.76 -20.08
N ASP A 1091 -12.35 -47.14 -19.32
CA ASP A 1091 -13.67 -46.72 -19.81
C ASP A 1091 -13.54 -45.57 -20.82
N ASP A 1092 -12.62 -44.63 -20.60
CA ASP A 1092 -12.34 -43.55 -21.55
C ASP A 1092 -11.76 -44.10 -22.85
N LEU A 1093 -10.85 -45.08 -22.75
CA LEU A 1093 -10.24 -45.71 -23.91
C LEU A 1093 -11.28 -46.46 -24.75
N ASP A 1094 -12.21 -47.16 -24.11
CA ASP A 1094 -13.34 -47.83 -24.78
C ASP A 1094 -14.26 -46.83 -25.48
N ALA A 1095 -14.53 -45.68 -24.84
CA ALA A 1095 -15.33 -44.64 -25.45
C ALA A 1095 -14.58 -43.92 -26.60
N LEU A 1096 -13.27 -43.68 -26.49
CA LEU A 1096 -12.43 -43.18 -27.59
C LEU A 1096 -12.41 -44.15 -28.79
N LYS A 1097 -12.33 -45.46 -28.53
CA LYS A 1097 -12.43 -46.50 -29.58
C LYS A 1097 -13.72 -46.38 -30.39
N THR A 1098 -14.84 -45.95 -29.79
CA THR A 1098 -16.10 -45.75 -30.52
C THR A 1098 -16.14 -44.47 -31.38
N GLN A 1099 -15.28 -43.49 -31.08
CA GLN A 1099 -15.15 -42.25 -31.85
C GLN A 1099 -14.09 -42.34 -32.95
N PHE A 1100 -13.24 -43.35 -32.90
CA PHE A 1100 -12.21 -43.58 -33.90
C PHE A 1100 -12.84 -44.07 -35.21
N SER A 1101 -12.53 -43.39 -36.31
CA SER A 1101 -12.90 -43.82 -37.66
C SER A 1101 -11.70 -43.68 -38.59
N PHE A 1102 -11.52 -44.60 -39.54
CA PHE A 1102 -10.41 -44.57 -40.49
C PHE A 1102 -10.95 -44.58 -41.92
N ASP A 1103 -10.59 -43.56 -42.70
CA ASP A 1103 -10.83 -43.51 -44.13
C ASP A 1103 -9.59 -43.99 -44.88
N ALA A 1104 -9.65 -45.23 -45.36
CA ALA A 1104 -8.57 -45.85 -46.13
C ALA A 1104 -8.29 -45.14 -47.46
N ALA A 1105 -9.26 -44.41 -48.03
CA ALA A 1105 -9.07 -43.71 -49.31
C ALA A 1105 -8.19 -42.48 -49.16
N THR A 1106 -8.31 -41.77 -48.03
CA THR A 1106 -7.51 -40.58 -47.72
C THR A 1106 -6.36 -40.86 -46.76
N GLN A 1107 -6.26 -42.10 -46.25
CA GLN A 1107 -5.34 -42.49 -45.18
C GLN A 1107 -5.45 -41.55 -43.97
N THR A 1108 -6.69 -41.20 -43.62
CA THR A 1108 -6.98 -40.26 -42.54
C THR A 1108 -7.80 -40.98 -41.47
N ALA A 1109 -7.29 -40.99 -40.24
CA ALA A 1109 -8.08 -41.32 -39.06
C ALA A 1109 -8.77 -40.07 -38.52
N THR A 1110 -9.93 -40.24 -37.91
CA THR A 1110 -10.62 -39.19 -37.16
C THR A 1110 -10.86 -39.68 -35.75
N LEU A 1111 -10.54 -38.85 -34.76
CA LEU A 1111 -10.89 -39.09 -33.36
C LEU A 1111 -11.69 -37.88 -32.88
N GLY A 1112 -12.99 -38.10 -32.65
CA GLY A 1112 -13.94 -37.02 -32.39
C GLY A 1112 -14.06 -36.07 -33.59
N SER A 1113 -13.70 -34.80 -33.39
CA SER A 1113 -13.67 -33.78 -34.45
C SER A 1113 -12.29 -33.51 -35.04
N SER A 1114 -11.26 -34.22 -34.56
CA SER A 1114 -9.88 -34.04 -34.98
C SER A 1114 -9.46 -35.08 -36.03
N THR A 1115 -8.55 -34.68 -36.92
CA THR A 1115 -8.08 -35.50 -38.05
C THR A 1115 -6.61 -35.85 -37.89
N PHE A 1116 -6.26 -37.10 -38.20
CA PHE A 1116 -4.93 -37.67 -38.14
C PHE A 1116 -4.58 -38.25 -39.52
N SER A 1117 -3.50 -37.83 -40.16
CA SER A 1117 -3.08 -38.36 -41.47
C SER A 1117 -1.58 -38.55 -41.55
N GLY A 1118 -1.12 -39.57 -42.29
CA GLY A 1118 0.31 -39.77 -42.57
C GLY A 1118 1.11 -40.45 -41.47
N PHE A 1119 0.47 -41.22 -40.58
CA PHE A 1119 1.15 -41.94 -39.49
C PHE A 1119 1.28 -43.44 -39.78
N GLU A 1120 2.38 -44.04 -39.34
CA GLU A 1120 2.60 -45.48 -39.40
C GLU A 1120 2.00 -46.21 -38.18
N GLU A 1121 2.04 -45.59 -37.00
CA GLU A 1121 1.66 -46.25 -35.75
C GLU A 1121 0.86 -45.37 -34.78
N VAL A 1122 -0.19 -45.94 -34.21
CA VAL A 1122 -1.00 -45.31 -33.15
C VAL A 1122 -1.14 -46.26 -31.98
N GLN A 1123 -0.65 -45.86 -30.81
CA GLN A 1123 -0.76 -46.60 -29.55
C GLN A 1123 -1.90 -46.01 -28.70
N LEU A 1124 -2.81 -46.87 -28.25
CA LEU A 1124 -3.93 -46.53 -27.37
C LEU A 1124 -3.79 -47.31 -26.06
N GLY A 1125 -3.20 -46.69 -25.03
CA GLY A 1125 -2.88 -47.40 -23.78
C GLY A 1125 -1.85 -48.51 -23.99
N ASP A 1126 -2.16 -49.73 -23.52
CA ASP A 1126 -1.32 -50.92 -23.73
C ASP A 1126 -1.56 -51.58 -25.11
N ASP A 1127 -2.58 -51.16 -25.86
CA ASP A 1127 -2.92 -51.70 -27.18
C ASP A 1127 -2.15 -50.94 -28.29
N LEU A 1128 -1.43 -51.67 -29.13
CA LEU A 1128 -0.65 -51.14 -30.25
C LEU A 1128 -1.36 -51.42 -31.57
N PHE A 1129 -1.70 -50.38 -32.34
CA PHE A 1129 -2.34 -50.52 -33.66
C PHE A 1129 -1.38 -50.06 -34.76
N ASN A 1130 -1.12 -50.94 -35.72
CA ASN A 1130 -0.30 -50.62 -36.88
C ASN A 1130 -1.21 -50.32 -38.07
N ILE A 1131 -1.26 -49.04 -38.49
CA ILE A 1131 -2.26 -48.56 -39.46
C ILE A 1131 -2.14 -49.32 -40.79
N ALA A 1132 -0.90 -49.62 -41.20
CA ALA A 1132 -0.61 -50.30 -42.45
C ALA A 1132 -1.04 -51.77 -42.49
N THR A 1133 -1.14 -52.46 -41.34
CA THR A 1133 -1.50 -53.89 -41.30
C THR A 1133 -2.90 -54.16 -40.77
N ASP A 1134 -3.41 -53.30 -39.89
CA ASP A 1134 -4.65 -53.56 -39.15
C ASP A 1134 -5.87 -52.93 -39.85
N PHE A 1135 -5.69 -51.82 -40.58
CA PHE A 1135 -6.77 -51.10 -41.26
C PHE A 1135 -6.68 -51.12 -42.79
N ALA A 1136 -5.50 -51.40 -43.36
CA ALA A 1136 -5.40 -51.73 -44.77
C ALA A 1136 -6.06 -53.10 -45.00
N GLY A 1137 -7.36 -53.07 -45.30
CA GLY A 1137 -8.16 -54.24 -45.59
C GLY A 1137 -7.37 -55.18 -46.50
N SER A 1138 -7.07 -56.35 -45.98
CA SER A 1138 -6.44 -57.43 -46.72
C SER A 1138 -7.28 -57.75 -47.96
N SER A 1139 -6.97 -57.16 -49.11
CA SER A 1139 -7.11 -57.88 -50.38
C SER A 1139 -5.98 -58.91 -50.38
N LYS A 1140 -6.19 -59.99 -49.64
CA LYS A 1140 -5.23 -61.09 -49.48
C LYS A 1140 -5.15 -61.99 -50.72
N ASP A 1141 -5.76 -61.59 -51.83
CA ASP A 1141 -5.68 -62.26 -53.12
C ASP A 1141 -5.06 -61.27 -54.14
N ASP A 1142 -4.00 -61.70 -54.83
CA ASP A 1142 -3.29 -61.05 -55.96
C ASP A 1142 -2.05 -60.16 -55.70
N LEU A 1143 -1.08 -60.62 -54.92
CA LEU A 1143 0.33 -60.24 -55.17
C LEU A 1143 1.32 -61.37 -54.88
N CYS A 1144 1.31 -62.34 -55.80
CA CYS A 1144 2.41 -63.28 -55.98
C CYS A 1144 3.13 -62.94 -57.29
N THR A 1145 4.15 -62.05 -57.27
CA THR A 1145 5.27 -62.10 -58.23
C THR A 1145 6.48 -61.30 -57.73
N CYS A 1146 7.52 -62.06 -57.37
CA CYS A 1146 8.96 -61.83 -57.57
C CYS A 1146 9.63 -60.54 -57.07
N ARG A 1147 10.25 -60.66 -55.88
CA ARG A 1147 11.46 -59.92 -55.48
C ARG A 1147 12.69 -60.64 -56.08
N THR A 1148 13.40 -60.02 -57.02
CA THR A 1148 14.76 -60.44 -57.41
C THR A 1148 15.79 -59.74 -56.53
N GLN A 1149 16.74 -60.52 -56.01
CA GLN A 1149 17.91 -60.11 -55.21
C GLN A 1149 18.80 -59.09 -55.93
N PRO A 1150 19.55 -58.24 -55.19
CA PRO A 1150 20.83 -57.73 -55.68
C PRO A 1150 21.97 -58.68 -55.24
N ALA A 1151 22.81 -59.06 -56.20
CA ALA A 1151 24.09 -59.72 -55.96
C ALA A 1151 25.22 -58.68 -55.89
N LEU A 1152 26.23 -59.01 -55.07
CA LEU A 1152 27.54 -58.38 -54.97
C LEU A 1152 28.14 -57.95 -56.33
N VAL A 1153 28.61 -56.70 -56.42
CA VAL A 1153 30.04 -56.28 -56.52
C VAL A 1153 30.19 -54.94 -55.80
#